data_AF-A0A8T0CW27-F1
#
_entry.id   AF-A0A8T0CW27-F1
#
_cell.length_a   1.000
_cell.length_b   1.000
_cell.length_c   1.000
_cell.angle_alpha   90.00
_cell.angle_beta   90.00
_cell.angle_gamma   90.00
#
_symmetry.space_group_name_H-M   'P 1'
#
loop_
_entity.id
_entity.type
_entity.pdbx_description
1 polymer ?
#
loop_
_entity_poly.entity_id
_entity_poly.type
_entity_poly.pdbx_seq_one_letter_code
_entity_poly.pdbx_strand_id
1 'polypeptide(L)'
;MDPTPTAPALPPASGLSRAVISFLDGKLHEREALSLASDLVADLETQCRDLDRSLVELRSRLEVNLVAYSSFSDRVHGSLGGITAKFAELLSLVGAFDPLSDGGGGRRILGEELPALAKEVARVETVRAYAETALKLDSLIGDVEEAVSSTLKRRHSFAQSSEEVRMHAIRTLNEIEGVITQVSKLRPRWTHLVCAVDHRIDRALAILRPQAIADHRAFLSSLGWPPPLSTSTSANRDAGRSPAVPNPLVTMQGDLKRQYCENFLSLCHLQELQRRRRSRQLEGRHREIALHQPLWAIEELVNPVSLASERHFSKWIDNPEFVFALVYKITRDYVDSMDELLQPLVDEAMLAGYSCREEWIASMVSALSTYLAKEIFPLYASQLQEECVTGVRSKARTSWLHLIDLMISFDKQIRSLIANSGISFSLMDESNLQKLSSLSVFCDRPDWLELWAEIELNDTLDKLKADVDNERNWTKKVQGAVLMSGPEDYKSPIVSDFFLRRLSSVVDRSRSLPNIPLRSKFLKLVGAPIIQKFWDCLLVRCQEAEGLTALTDDSALIKVANSVNAARYVESVLREWCEDVFFIEMGLGEGNEPGKSRAEEGDLDGTVYGPGSGVFDEEIRKLVEFRVEWVEKISIVVLRGFDVSSRDYMRNRKQWQEKSEEGSTVSRTLVDALDHLQGKMSIIENSLNGMDFVTVWRKVAEGVDQSIANGLLLSNMKFHNGGVERLSRDMEVLLGVFRAWCLRPEGFFPRVCEGLKLLRMGEKQVKDSLAGGLERLKEEGISHLRIFEAEKIAKNRVFTS
;
A
#
# COMPACT_ATOMS: atom_id res chain seq x y z
N MET A 1 -29.11 14.32 -57.89
CA MET A 1 -28.65 13.23 -57.01
C MET A 1 -27.15 13.36 -56.92
N ASP A 2 -26.70 14.11 -55.92
CA ASP A 2 -25.30 14.15 -55.49
C ASP A 2 -25.23 13.46 -54.12
N PRO A 3 -24.17 12.68 -53.85
CA PRO A 3 -24.13 11.80 -52.70
C PRO A 3 -23.83 12.58 -51.43
N THR A 4 -24.60 12.28 -50.39
CA THR A 4 -24.36 12.69 -49.01
C THR A 4 -22.96 12.29 -48.55
N PRO A 5 -22.22 13.16 -47.84
CA PRO A 5 -20.88 12.84 -47.37
C PRO A 5 -20.97 11.76 -46.29
N THR A 6 -20.29 10.63 -46.55
CA THR A 6 -20.08 9.54 -45.60
C THR A 6 -19.28 10.02 -44.40
N ALA A 7 -19.84 9.87 -43.20
CA ALA A 7 -19.13 10.13 -41.95
C ALA A 7 -17.89 9.22 -41.82
N PRO A 8 -16.76 9.73 -41.30
CA PRO A 8 -15.54 8.94 -41.14
C PRO A 8 -15.77 7.78 -40.16
N ALA A 9 -15.19 6.62 -40.47
CA ALA A 9 -15.26 5.44 -39.61
C ALA A 9 -14.60 5.71 -38.25
N LEU A 10 -15.31 5.41 -37.17
CA LEU A 10 -14.77 5.53 -35.81
C LEU A 10 -13.58 4.56 -35.63
N PRO A 11 -12.51 4.97 -34.94
CA PRO A 11 -11.37 4.10 -34.69
C PRO A 11 -11.77 2.89 -33.84
N PRO A 12 -11.16 1.71 -34.07
CA PRO A 12 -11.43 0.52 -33.26
C PRO A 12 -11.03 0.74 -31.80
N ALA A 13 -11.85 0.26 -30.85
CA ALA A 13 -11.66 0.46 -29.41
C ALA A 13 -10.30 -0.05 -28.89
N SER A 14 -9.67 -1.01 -29.58
CA SER A 14 -8.33 -1.51 -29.28
C SER A 14 -7.19 -0.51 -29.57
N GLY A 15 -7.46 0.55 -30.33
CA GLY A 15 -6.48 1.60 -30.65
C GLY A 15 -6.56 2.82 -29.73
N LEU A 16 -7.54 2.88 -28.82
CA LEU A 16 -7.71 4.00 -27.90
C LEU A 16 -6.91 3.73 -26.63
N SER A 17 -6.05 4.67 -26.25
CA SER A 17 -5.26 4.56 -25.03
C SER A 17 -6.18 4.70 -23.80
N ARG A 18 -5.80 4.06 -22.69
CA ARG A 18 -6.57 4.07 -21.43
C ARG A 18 -6.83 5.48 -20.90
N ALA A 19 -5.90 6.41 -21.17
CA ALA A 19 -6.03 7.82 -20.79
C ALA A 19 -7.11 8.56 -21.59
N VAL A 20 -7.27 8.23 -22.88
CA VAL A 20 -8.32 8.81 -23.73
C VAL A 20 -9.70 8.31 -23.29
N ILE A 21 -9.79 7.02 -22.95
CA ILE A 21 -11.03 6.42 -22.43
C ILE A 21 -11.42 7.08 -21.10
N SER A 22 -10.49 7.21 -20.15
CA SER A 22 -10.76 7.89 -18.87
C SER A 22 -11.13 9.36 -19.03
N PHE A 23 -10.56 10.06 -20.02
CA PHE A 23 -10.87 11.46 -20.30
C PHE A 23 -12.30 11.62 -20.86
N LEU A 24 -12.68 10.75 -21.80
CA LEU A 24 -14.02 10.75 -22.39
C LEU A 24 -15.08 10.33 -21.35
N ASP A 25 -14.82 9.27 -20.59
CA ASP A 25 -15.72 8.78 -19.54
C ASP A 25 -15.90 9.81 -18.41
N GLY A 26 -14.84 10.57 -18.07
CA GLY A 26 -14.91 11.63 -17.07
C GLY A 26 -15.67 12.89 -17.52
N LYS A 27 -15.83 13.11 -18.84
CA LYS A 27 -16.49 14.31 -19.39
C LYS A 27 -17.89 14.05 -19.95
N LEU A 28 -18.22 12.80 -20.32
CA LEU A 28 -19.49 12.41 -20.95
C LEU A 28 -20.33 11.44 -20.10
N HIS A 29 -20.17 11.47 -18.77
CA HIS A 29 -20.78 10.51 -17.84
C HIS A 29 -22.32 10.63 -17.71
N GLU A 30 -22.91 11.81 -17.98
CA GLU A 30 -24.34 12.08 -17.76
C GLU A 30 -25.12 12.29 -19.06
N ARG A 31 -26.42 11.96 -19.06
CA ARG A 31 -27.27 12.01 -20.27
C ARG A 31 -27.45 13.43 -20.83
N GLU A 32 -27.25 14.44 -19.98
CA GLU A 32 -27.25 15.87 -20.34
C GLU A 32 -25.91 16.32 -20.94
N ALA A 33 -24.83 15.54 -20.80
CA ALA A 33 -23.49 15.90 -21.30
C ALA A 33 -23.40 15.94 -22.83
N LEU A 34 -24.36 15.33 -23.55
CA LEU A 34 -24.44 15.41 -25.01
C LEU A 34 -24.68 16.84 -25.52
N SER A 35 -25.31 17.72 -24.73
CA SER A 35 -25.48 19.13 -25.13
C SER A 35 -24.19 19.94 -24.99
N LEU A 36 -23.22 19.47 -24.19
CA LEU A 36 -21.90 20.08 -24.00
C LEU A 36 -20.86 19.53 -25.00
N ALA A 37 -21.23 18.55 -25.82
CA ALA A 37 -20.31 17.93 -26.78
C ALA A 37 -19.79 18.92 -27.84
N SER A 38 -20.60 19.91 -28.24
CA SER A 38 -20.17 20.96 -29.18
C SER A 38 -19.08 21.85 -28.58
N ASP A 39 -19.22 22.18 -27.30
CA ASP A 39 -18.28 23.04 -26.58
C ASP A 39 -16.96 22.28 -26.34
N LEU A 40 -17.04 21.00 -25.99
CA LEU A 40 -15.87 20.12 -25.87
C LEU A 40 -15.11 19.98 -27.20
N VAL A 41 -15.82 19.88 -28.32
CA VAL A 41 -15.19 19.86 -29.65
C VAL A 41 -14.51 21.20 -29.96
N ALA A 42 -15.15 22.33 -29.66
CA ALA A 42 -14.55 23.66 -29.85
C ALA A 42 -13.30 23.86 -28.98
N ASP A 43 -13.32 23.38 -27.74
CA ASP A 43 -12.17 23.40 -26.82
C ASP A 43 -11.03 22.50 -27.31
N LEU A 44 -11.34 21.30 -27.82
CA LEU A 44 -10.32 20.43 -28.40
C LEU A 44 -9.74 21.01 -29.70
N GLU A 45 -10.57 21.62 -30.55
CA GLU A 45 -10.12 22.29 -31.76
C GLU A 45 -9.26 23.53 -31.48
N THR A 46 -9.52 24.26 -30.39
CA THR A 46 -8.67 25.38 -29.97
C THR A 46 -7.34 24.86 -29.41
N GLN A 47 -7.36 23.83 -28.56
CA GLN A 47 -6.13 23.18 -28.07
C GLN A 47 -5.28 22.61 -29.20
N CYS A 48 -5.89 21.95 -30.19
CA CYS A 48 -5.18 21.46 -31.38
C CYS A 48 -4.55 22.60 -32.17
N ARG A 49 -5.28 23.71 -32.39
CA ARG A 49 -4.74 24.90 -33.08
C ARG A 49 -3.58 25.54 -32.31
N ASP A 50 -3.65 25.58 -30.99
CA ASP A 50 -2.58 26.10 -30.13
C ASP A 50 -1.34 25.20 -30.15
N LEU A 51 -1.55 23.88 -30.18
CA LEU A 51 -0.49 22.90 -30.31
C LEU A 51 0.18 22.98 -31.67
N ASP A 52 -0.59 23.11 -32.74
CA ASP A 52 -0.09 23.29 -34.11
C ASP A 52 0.72 24.59 -34.23
N ARG A 53 0.22 25.69 -33.66
CA ARG A 53 0.98 26.95 -33.58
C ARG A 53 2.30 26.76 -32.84
N SER A 54 2.27 26.08 -31.70
CA SER A 54 3.47 25.79 -30.90
C SER A 54 4.47 24.90 -31.67
N LEU A 55 3.99 23.93 -32.44
CA LEU A 55 4.81 23.08 -33.30
C LEU A 55 5.42 23.85 -34.47
N VAL A 56 4.67 24.77 -35.08
CA VAL A 56 5.19 25.66 -36.13
C VAL A 56 6.25 26.61 -35.57
N GLU A 57 6.03 27.18 -34.39
CA GLU A 57 7.03 28.00 -33.70
C GLU A 57 8.29 27.20 -33.32
N LEU A 58 8.11 25.98 -32.81
CA LEU A 58 9.23 25.09 -32.49
C LEU A 58 10.01 24.72 -33.75
N ARG A 59 9.32 24.39 -34.84
CA ARG A 59 9.92 24.10 -36.14
C ARG A 59 10.69 25.31 -36.68
N SER A 60 10.11 26.50 -36.62
CA SER A 60 10.78 27.74 -37.02
C SER A 60 12.04 27.99 -36.19
N ARG A 61 11.97 27.81 -34.86
CA ARG A 61 13.14 27.89 -33.98
C ARG A 61 14.19 26.84 -34.31
N LEU A 62 13.78 25.61 -34.62
CA LEU A 62 14.66 24.54 -35.05
C LEU A 62 15.33 24.87 -36.38
N GLU A 63 14.60 25.36 -37.38
CA GLU A 63 15.15 25.80 -38.66
C GLU A 63 16.13 26.96 -38.48
N VAL A 64 15.80 27.97 -37.67
CA VAL A 64 16.71 29.06 -37.32
C VAL A 64 17.97 28.54 -36.61
N ASN A 65 17.82 27.61 -35.67
CA ASN A 65 18.96 26.99 -34.99
C ASN A 65 19.78 26.09 -35.92
N LEU A 66 19.17 25.42 -36.89
CA LEU A 66 19.85 24.58 -37.87
C LEU A 66 20.62 25.44 -38.88
N VAL A 67 20.06 26.58 -39.28
CA VAL A 67 20.73 27.60 -40.10
C VAL A 67 21.87 28.25 -39.31
N ALA A 68 21.66 28.56 -38.02
CA ALA A 68 22.71 29.06 -37.16
C ALA A 68 23.83 28.01 -36.99
N TYR A 69 23.47 26.74 -36.79
CA TYR A 69 24.41 25.62 -36.66
C TYR A 69 25.16 25.34 -37.96
N SER A 70 24.49 25.37 -39.11
CA SER A 70 25.17 25.26 -40.41
C SER A 70 26.06 26.47 -40.68
N SER A 71 25.63 27.70 -40.37
CA SER A 71 26.50 28.88 -40.48
C SER A 71 27.70 28.82 -39.52
N PHE A 72 27.53 28.17 -38.36
CA PHE A 72 28.60 27.93 -37.41
C PHE A 72 29.51 26.81 -37.91
N SER A 73 28.94 25.74 -38.46
CA SER A 73 29.64 24.61 -39.06
C SER A 73 30.44 25.05 -40.28
N ASP A 74 29.89 25.88 -41.15
CA ASP A 74 30.56 26.49 -42.31
C ASP A 74 31.63 27.49 -41.87
N ARG A 75 31.40 28.26 -40.79
CA ARG A 75 32.45 29.08 -40.18
C ARG A 75 33.57 28.24 -39.59
N VAL A 76 33.23 27.13 -38.94
CA VAL A 76 34.19 26.16 -38.39
C VAL A 76 34.91 25.45 -39.53
N HIS A 77 34.24 25.08 -40.61
CA HIS A 77 34.79 24.43 -41.79
C HIS A 77 35.63 25.39 -42.63
N GLY A 78 35.24 26.67 -42.72
CA GLY A 78 36.05 27.74 -43.32
C GLY A 78 37.24 28.10 -42.45
N SER A 79 37.10 28.05 -41.12
CA SER A 79 38.24 28.22 -40.19
C SER A 79 39.17 27.01 -40.25
N LEU A 80 38.64 25.79 -40.30
CA LEU A 80 39.39 24.55 -40.52
C LEU A 80 40.02 24.52 -41.90
N GLY A 81 39.33 24.97 -42.94
CA GLY A 81 39.85 25.11 -44.30
C GLY A 81 40.95 26.17 -44.36
N GLY A 82 40.81 27.28 -43.64
CA GLY A 82 41.85 28.29 -43.44
C GLY A 82 43.03 27.75 -42.62
N ILE A 83 42.79 26.94 -41.59
CA ILE A 83 43.82 26.24 -40.83
C ILE A 83 44.51 25.19 -41.71
N THR A 84 43.77 24.47 -42.55
CA THR A 84 44.28 23.44 -43.47
C THR A 84 45.08 24.08 -44.61
N ALA A 85 44.64 25.23 -45.12
CA ALA A 85 45.38 26.04 -46.08
C ALA A 85 46.66 26.61 -45.45
N LYS A 86 46.61 27.11 -44.21
CA LYS A 86 47.81 27.51 -43.45
C LYS A 86 48.73 26.33 -43.11
N PHE A 87 48.18 25.14 -42.88
CA PHE A 87 48.94 23.91 -42.72
C PHE A 87 49.55 23.46 -44.05
N ALA A 88 48.86 23.63 -45.17
CA ALA A 88 49.38 23.39 -46.51
C ALA A 88 50.48 24.41 -46.87
N GLU A 89 50.32 25.67 -46.44
CA GLU A 89 51.32 26.73 -46.57
C GLU A 89 52.56 26.42 -45.71
N LEU A 90 52.37 25.98 -44.46
CA LEU A 90 53.42 25.44 -43.57
C LEU A 90 54.07 24.17 -44.14
N LEU A 91 53.31 23.27 -44.76
CA LEU A 91 53.82 22.07 -45.42
C LEU A 91 54.57 22.42 -46.70
N SER A 92 54.20 23.50 -47.39
CA SER A 92 54.93 24.03 -48.55
C SER A 92 56.24 24.70 -48.13
N LEU A 93 56.25 25.40 -46.98
CA LEU A 93 57.46 25.88 -46.30
C LEU A 93 58.37 24.73 -45.85
N VAL A 94 57.81 23.57 -45.49
CA VAL A 94 58.53 22.32 -45.18
C VAL A 94 59.03 21.60 -46.45
N GLY A 95 58.34 21.75 -47.58
CA GLY A 95 58.73 21.19 -48.89
C GLY A 95 59.86 21.95 -49.61
N ALA A 96 60.19 23.15 -49.14
CA ALA A 96 61.32 23.95 -49.63
C ALA A 96 62.65 23.68 -48.90
N PHE A 97 62.68 22.76 -47.92
CA PHE A 97 63.91 22.36 -47.23
C PHE A 97 64.46 21.05 -47.81
N ASP A 98 65.58 21.19 -48.52
CA ASP A 98 66.34 20.13 -49.18
C ASP A 98 66.91 19.12 -48.14
N PRO A 99 66.87 17.78 -48.37
CA PRO A 99 67.12 16.74 -47.35
C PRO A 99 68.60 16.52 -46.97
N LEU A 100 69.45 17.54 -47.07
CA LEU A 100 70.91 17.40 -46.92
C LEU A 100 71.54 18.33 -45.88
N SER A 101 70.73 18.99 -45.02
CA SER A 101 71.28 19.69 -43.86
C SER A 101 70.86 19.02 -42.54
N ASP A 102 71.88 18.54 -41.85
CA ASP A 102 71.89 17.83 -40.57
C ASP A 102 71.26 18.67 -39.43
N GLY A 103 69.94 18.58 -39.28
CA GLY A 103 69.19 19.27 -38.24
C GLY A 103 67.81 18.69 -38.03
N GLY A 104 67.71 17.55 -37.33
CA GLY A 104 66.47 16.82 -37.01
C GLY A 104 65.46 17.53 -36.08
N GLY A 105 65.34 18.86 -36.12
CA GLY A 105 64.47 19.66 -35.25
C GLY A 105 63.03 19.84 -35.75
N GLY A 106 62.82 20.14 -37.04
CA GLY A 106 61.53 20.63 -37.54
C GLY A 106 60.34 19.67 -37.43
N ARG A 107 60.56 18.36 -37.64
CA ARG A 107 59.50 17.33 -37.53
C ARG A 107 59.13 17.00 -36.08
N ARG A 108 60.05 17.18 -35.14
CA ARG A 108 59.87 16.95 -33.70
C ARG A 108 59.08 18.10 -33.05
N ILE A 109 59.39 19.33 -33.47
CA ILE A 109 58.77 20.56 -32.97
C ILE A 109 57.25 20.59 -33.22
N LEU A 110 56.81 20.20 -34.42
CA LEU A 110 55.39 20.32 -34.82
C LEU A 110 54.52 19.11 -34.45
N GLY A 111 55.08 17.90 -34.39
CA GLY A 111 54.33 16.66 -34.13
C GLY A 111 54.27 16.26 -32.65
N GLU A 112 55.32 16.53 -31.88
CA GLU A 112 55.44 16.10 -30.47
C GLU A 112 55.57 17.29 -29.52
N GLU A 113 56.39 18.29 -29.85
CA GLU A 113 56.69 19.40 -28.91
C GLU A 113 55.56 20.43 -28.84
N LEU A 114 54.85 20.75 -29.93
CA LEU A 114 53.73 21.69 -29.91
C LEU A 114 52.51 21.15 -29.12
N PRO A 115 52.06 19.90 -29.31
CA PRO A 115 51.02 19.30 -28.48
C PRO A 115 51.46 19.10 -27.03
N ALA A 116 52.74 18.78 -26.79
CA ALA A 116 53.30 18.74 -25.45
C ALA A 116 53.30 20.13 -24.80
N LEU A 117 53.66 21.19 -25.54
CA LEU A 117 53.61 22.56 -25.08
C LEU A 117 52.17 23.02 -24.83
N ALA A 118 51.21 22.69 -25.70
CA ALA A 118 49.79 22.99 -25.47
C ALA A 118 49.25 22.26 -24.23
N LYS A 119 49.69 21.01 -23.99
CA LYS A 119 49.36 20.24 -22.78
C LYS A 119 49.99 20.87 -21.53
N GLU A 120 51.23 21.34 -21.62
CA GLU A 120 51.90 22.06 -20.53
C GLU A 120 51.27 23.43 -20.26
N VAL A 121 50.89 24.18 -21.30
CA VAL A 121 50.16 25.46 -21.16
C VAL A 121 48.79 25.23 -20.54
N ALA A 122 48.05 24.20 -20.97
CA ALA A 122 46.78 23.82 -20.35
C ALA A 122 46.97 23.39 -18.90
N ARG A 123 48.03 22.64 -18.58
CA ARG A 123 48.39 22.27 -17.21
C ARG A 123 48.68 23.51 -16.36
N VAL A 124 49.49 24.45 -16.87
CA VAL A 124 49.82 25.71 -16.19
C VAL A 124 48.57 26.55 -15.96
N GLU A 125 47.68 26.69 -16.96
CA GLU A 125 46.41 27.39 -16.80
C GLU A 125 45.48 26.70 -15.78
N THR A 126 45.45 25.36 -15.72
CA THR A 126 44.67 24.67 -14.67
C THR A 126 45.25 24.87 -13.27
N VAL A 127 46.57 24.91 -13.13
CA VAL A 127 47.26 25.16 -11.86
C VAL A 127 47.06 26.62 -11.43
N ARG A 128 47.15 27.56 -12.38
CA ARG A 128 46.86 28.98 -12.16
C ARG A 128 45.43 29.17 -11.68
N ALA A 129 44.44 28.63 -12.39
CA ALA A 129 43.04 28.72 -12.00
C ALA A 129 42.79 28.07 -10.62
N TYR A 130 43.46 26.97 -10.30
CA TYR A 130 43.40 26.34 -8.98
C TYR A 130 43.96 27.26 -7.89
N ALA A 131 45.14 27.87 -8.12
CA ALA A 131 45.78 28.77 -7.17
C ALA A 131 44.97 30.06 -6.97
N GLU A 132 44.46 30.67 -8.04
CA GLU A 132 43.61 31.87 -7.97
C GLU A 132 42.30 31.58 -7.21
N THR A 133 41.68 30.43 -7.46
CA THR A 133 40.47 30.01 -6.74
C THR A 133 40.77 29.71 -5.26
N ALA A 134 41.89 29.04 -4.97
CA ALA A 134 42.32 28.74 -3.61
C ALA A 134 42.63 30.02 -2.82
N LEU A 135 43.33 30.99 -3.42
CA LEU A 135 43.62 32.28 -2.80
C LEU A 135 42.33 33.08 -2.51
N LYS A 136 41.38 33.09 -3.46
CA LYS A 136 40.08 33.73 -3.26
C LYS A 136 39.29 33.08 -2.12
N LEU A 137 39.32 31.76 -2.01
CA LEU A 137 38.66 31.04 -0.91
C LEU A 137 39.38 31.30 0.42
N ASP A 138 40.71 31.33 0.42
CA ASP A 138 41.51 31.60 1.62
C ASP A 138 41.25 33.01 2.18
N SER A 139 41.16 34.03 1.33
CA SER A 139 40.84 35.40 1.76
C SER A 139 39.45 35.48 2.39
N LEU A 140 38.44 34.92 1.73
CA LEU A 140 37.05 34.93 2.22
C LEU A 140 36.91 34.17 3.55
N ILE A 141 37.60 33.02 3.69
CA ILE A 141 37.60 32.27 4.95
C ILE A 141 38.36 33.03 6.04
N GLY A 142 39.45 33.73 5.69
CA GLY A 142 40.16 34.63 6.58
C GLY A 142 39.24 35.70 7.17
N ASP A 143 38.41 36.34 6.34
CA ASP A 143 37.42 37.34 6.77
C ASP A 143 36.39 36.74 7.74
N VAL A 144 35.93 35.51 7.48
CA VAL A 144 35.01 34.78 8.38
C VAL A 144 35.68 34.43 9.71
N GLU A 145 36.91 33.90 9.69
CA GLU A 145 37.65 33.53 10.90
C GLU A 145 37.99 34.75 11.75
N GLU A 146 38.27 35.90 11.13
CA GLU A 146 38.45 37.18 11.81
C GLU A 146 37.14 37.67 12.44
N ALA A 147 36.03 37.62 11.70
CA ALA A 147 34.72 37.97 12.22
C ALA A 147 34.34 37.08 13.42
N VAL A 148 34.52 35.76 13.33
CA VAL A 148 34.30 34.81 14.44
C VAL A 148 35.19 35.13 15.63
N SER A 149 36.49 35.38 15.40
CA SER A 149 37.43 35.72 16.47
C SER A 149 37.08 37.04 17.17
N SER A 150 36.55 38.01 16.42
CA SER A 150 36.14 39.30 16.97
C SER A 150 34.87 39.18 17.83
N THR A 151 33.91 38.32 17.46
CA THR A 151 32.73 38.03 18.27
C THR A 151 33.11 37.36 19.60
N LEU A 152 34.14 36.52 19.62
CA LEU A 152 34.63 35.85 20.84
C LEU A 152 35.32 36.84 21.81
N LYS A 153 36.06 37.81 21.29
CA LYS A 153 36.81 38.81 22.08
C LYS A 153 35.93 39.90 22.70
N ARG A 154 34.71 40.11 22.18
CA ARG A 154 33.80 41.20 22.59
C ARG A 154 32.71 40.81 23.60
N ARG A 155 32.86 39.68 24.30
CA ARG A 155 31.94 39.16 25.35
C ARG A 155 31.54 40.13 26.49
N HIS A 156 32.05 41.37 26.53
CA HIS A 156 31.85 42.32 27.62
C HIS A 156 31.32 43.73 27.21
N SER A 157 30.89 43.96 25.96
CA SER A 157 30.31 45.26 25.57
C SER A 157 29.12 45.14 24.61
N PHE A 158 28.08 45.94 24.87
CA PHE A 158 26.71 45.93 24.31
C PHE A 158 26.53 45.60 22.80
N ALA A 159 25.69 44.58 22.58
CA ALA A 159 24.80 44.17 21.47
C ALA A 159 25.07 44.63 20.01
N GLN A 160 25.01 45.92 19.67
CA GLN A 160 24.78 46.34 18.27
C GLN A 160 25.95 46.03 17.30
N SER A 161 27.20 46.12 17.76
CA SER A 161 28.37 45.87 16.88
C SER A 161 28.71 44.39 16.67
N SER A 162 28.12 43.49 17.46
CA SER A 162 28.34 42.03 17.36
C SER A 162 27.41 41.40 16.32
N GLU A 163 26.20 41.95 16.18
CA GLU A 163 25.15 41.49 15.27
C GLU A 163 25.50 41.80 13.81
N GLU A 164 25.98 43.01 13.50
CA GLU A 164 26.44 43.40 12.16
C GLU A 164 27.63 42.56 11.68
N VAL A 165 28.57 42.28 12.59
CA VAL A 165 29.75 41.43 12.31
C VAL A 165 29.33 39.98 12.02
N ARG A 166 28.31 39.47 12.71
CA ARG A 166 27.75 38.14 12.45
C ARG A 166 27.04 38.08 11.09
N MET A 167 26.21 39.06 10.77
CA MET A 167 25.53 39.11 9.47
C MET A 167 26.51 39.30 8.32
N HIS A 168 27.62 39.99 8.53
CA HIS A 168 28.73 40.03 7.58
C HIS A 168 29.35 38.63 7.40
N ALA A 169 29.69 37.93 8.49
CA ALA A 169 30.23 36.56 8.41
C ALA A 169 29.30 35.57 7.69
N ILE A 170 27.99 35.65 7.94
CA ILE A 170 26.98 34.80 7.28
C ILE A 170 26.92 35.08 5.77
N ARG A 171 26.98 36.36 5.36
CA ARG A 171 27.02 36.73 3.93
C ARG A 171 28.27 36.19 3.25
N THR A 172 29.44 36.36 3.87
CA THR A 172 30.70 35.83 3.34
C THR A 172 30.68 34.30 3.24
N LEU A 173 30.08 33.61 4.22
CA LEU A 173 29.87 32.15 4.16
C LEU A 173 28.99 31.72 2.99
N ASN A 174 27.92 32.48 2.68
CA ASN A 174 27.07 32.21 1.52
C ASN A 174 27.82 32.43 0.19
N GLU A 175 28.68 33.45 0.11
CA GLU A 175 29.54 33.67 -1.05
C GLU A 175 30.54 32.53 -1.25
N ILE A 176 31.16 32.05 -0.16
CA ILE A 176 32.06 30.89 -0.18
C ILE A 176 31.32 29.65 -0.69
N GLU A 177 30.13 29.34 -0.18
CA GLU A 177 29.34 28.18 -0.63
C GLU A 177 28.94 28.29 -2.11
N GLY A 178 28.65 29.51 -2.58
CA GLY A 178 28.41 29.78 -4.01
C GLY A 178 29.62 29.44 -4.89
N VAL A 179 30.82 29.85 -4.46
CA VAL A 179 32.08 29.53 -5.17
C VAL A 179 32.37 28.03 -5.13
N ILE A 180 32.23 27.37 -3.98
CA ILE A 180 32.47 25.92 -3.86
C ILE A 180 31.49 25.13 -4.72
N THR A 181 30.22 25.50 -4.75
CA THR A 181 29.21 24.84 -5.59
C THR A 181 29.57 24.92 -7.08
N GLN A 182 30.09 26.07 -7.54
CA GLN A 182 30.61 26.22 -8.90
C GLN A 182 31.85 25.35 -9.14
N VAL A 183 32.78 25.30 -8.18
CA VAL A 183 33.99 24.47 -8.26
C VAL A 183 33.66 22.98 -8.34
N SER A 184 32.75 22.49 -7.48
CA SER A 184 32.29 21.10 -7.48
C SER A 184 31.67 20.69 -8.82
N LYS A 185 30.89 21.57 -9.46
CA LYS A 185 30.27 21.31 -10.77
C LYS A 185 31.26 21.38 -11.94
N LEU A 186 32.11 22.41 -11.98
CA LEU A 186 33.00 22.66 -13.12
C LEU A 186 34.28 21.80 -13.06
N ARG A 187 34.75 21.44 -11.86
CA ARG A 187 36.02 20.74 -11.64
C ARG A 187 35.90 19.65 -10.54
N PRO A 188 35.26 18.51 -10.83
CA PRO A 188 35.03 17.43 -9.84
C PRO A 188 36.31 16.83 -9.22
N ARG A 189 37.47 17.00 -9.87
CA ARG A 189 38.76 16.50 -9.39
C ARG A 189 39.40 17.36 -8.29
N TRP A 190 38.86 18.54 -7.98
CA TRP A 190 39.39 19.45 -6.96
C TRP A 190 38.88 19.13 -5.55
N THR A 191 38.75 17.85 -5.21
CA THR A 191 38.15 17.37 -3.97
C THR A 191 38.92 17.83 -2.72
N HIS A 192 40.26 17.85 -2.78
CA HIS A 192 41.07 18.29 -1.64
C HIS A 192 40.88 19.77 -1.29
N LEU A 193 40.68 20.62 -2.29
CA LEU A 193 40.36 22.04 -2.06
C LEU A 193 39.00 22.17 -1.38
N VAL A 194 37.98 21.48 -1.89
CA VAL A 194 36.62 21.47 -1.32
C VAL A 194 36.65 20.96 0.12
N CYS A 195 37.34 19.85 0.41
CA CYS A 195 37.48 19.30 1.76
C CYS A 195 38.20 20.25 2.72
N ALA A 196 39.28 20.91 2.27
CA ALA A 196 40.03 21.84 3.12
C ALA A 196 39.20 23.06 3.51
N VAL A 197 38.42 23.59 2.57
CA VAL A 197 37.50 24.70 2.83
C VAL A 197 36.35 24.26 3.73
N ASP A 198 35.72 23.12 3.44
CA ASP A 198 34.63 22.55 4.25
C ASP A 198 35.07 22.40 5.72
N HIS A 199 36.27 21.87 5.98
CA HIS A 199 36.80 21.71 7.35
C HIS A 199 36.97 23.03 8.10
N ARG A 200 37.36 24.12 7.42
CA ARG A 200 37.48 25.45 8.04
C ARG A 200 36.11 26.07 8.29
N ILE A 201 35.17 25.89 7.37
CA ILE A 201 33.78 26.32 7.56
C ILE A 201 33.13 25.58 8.73
N ASP A 202 33.38 24.27 8.89
CA ASP A 202 32.88 23.50 10.04
C ASP A 202 33.35 24.07 11.37
N ARG A 203 34.62 24.46 11.46
CA ARG A 203 35.17 25.12 12.65
C ARG A 203 34.49 26.47 12.92
N ALA A 204 34.25 27.27 11.88
CA ALA A 204 33.55 28.55 12.02
C ALA A 204 32.08 28.35 12.46
N LEU A 205 31.36 27.41 11.84
CA LEU A 205 29.97 27.10 12.17
C LEU A 205 29.81 26.50 13.57
N ALA A 206 30.78 25.71 14.05
CA ALA A 206 30.80 25.18 15.41
C ALA A 206 30.85 26.28 16.48
N ILE A 207 31.25 27.50 16.12
CA ILE A 207 31.25 28.66 17.02
C ILE A 207 30.04 29.56 16.75
N LEU A 208 29.76 29.88 15.48
CA LEU A 208 28.68 30.80 15.10
C LEU A 208 27.30 30.27 15.46
N ARG A 209 27.02 28.98 15.25
CA ARG A 209 25.69 28.42 15.48
C ARG A 209 25.30 28.42 16.96
N PRO A 210 26.11 27.88 17.91
CA PRO A 210 25.77 27.95 19.33
C PRO A 210 25.64 29.39 19.84
N GLN A 211 26.46 30.31 19.33
CA GLN A 211 26.39 31.72 19.72
C GLN A 211 25.08 32.37 19.24
N ALA A 212 24.68 32.16 17.97
CA ALA A 212 23.43 32.68 17.44
C ALA A 212 22.20 32.16 18.21
N ILE A 213 22.21 30.86 18.57
CA ILE A 213 21.15 30.26 19.40
C ILE A 213 21.13 30.89 20.80
N ALA A 214 22.29 31.05 21.44
CA ALA A 214 22.38 31.64 22.77
C ALA A 214 21.87 33.09 22.80
N ASP A 215 22.21 33.88 21.79
CA ASP A 215 21.78 35.28 21.70
C ASP A 215 20.28 35.38 21.43
N HIS A 216 19.74 34.52 20.55
CA HIS A 216 18.31 34.43 20.32
C HIS A 216 17.53 34.04 21.59
N ARG A 217 18.02 33.03 22.34
CA ARG A 217 17.43 32.63 23.64
C ARG A 217 17.49 33.74 24.69
N ALA A 218 18.62 34.44 24.78
CA ALA A 218 18.79 35.53 25.73
C ALA A 218 17.83 36.68 25.42
N PHE A 219 17.65 37.00 24.13
CA PHE A 219 16.69 37.99 23.67
C PHE A 219 15.24 37.56 23.97
N LEU A 220 14.84 36.33 23.63
CA LEU A 220 13.54 35.76 23.98
C LEU A 220 13.26 35.84 25.49
N SER A 221 14.26 35.50 26.31
CA SER A 221 14.14 35.60 27.77
C SER A 221 13.93 37.04 28.24
N SER A 222 14.58 38.02 27.60
CA SER A 222 14.40 39.45 27.92
C SER A 222 12.99 39.97 27.62
N LEU A 223 12.28 39.31 26.71
CA LEU A 223 10.91 39.63 26.31
C LEU A 223 9.85 38.93 27.18
N GLY A 224 10.28 38.11 28.13
CA GLY A 224 9.39 37.28 28.94
C GLY A 224 8.83 36.07 28.20
N TRP A 225 9.52 35.58 27.16
CA TRP A 225 9.20 34.29 26.54
C TRP A 225 9.78 33.14 27.38
N PRO A 226 9.02 32.06 27.65
CA PRO A 226 7.65 31.80 27.23
C PRO A 226 6.63 32.53 28.12
N PRO A 227 5.48 32.96 27.57
CA PRO A 227 4.41 33.56 28.35
C PRO A 227 3.87 32.56 29.42
N PRO A 228 3.33 33.06 30.54
CA PRO A 228 2.80 32.19 31.59
C PRO A 228 1.64 31.35 31.05
N LEU A 229 1.78 30.02 31.17
CA LEU A 229 0.80 29.03 30.66
C LEU A 229 -0.52 29.03 31.47
N SER A 230 -0.53 29.67 32.64
CA SER A 230 -1.68 29.85 33.51
C SER A 230 -1.95 31.34 33.75
N THR A 231 -3.14 31.81 33.37
CA THR A 231 -3.68 33.09 33.85
C THR A 231 -4.22 32.85 35.26
N SER A 232 -3.49 33.23 36.29
CA SER A 232 -4.08 33.33 37.62
C SER A 232 -5.16 34.41 37.58
N THR A 233 -6.42 34.01 37.44
CA THR A 233 -7.59 34.88 37.61
C THR A 233 -7.64 35.37 39.06
N SER A 234 -7.11 36.56 39.31
CA SER A 234 -7.61 37.42 40.37
C SER A 234 -7.58 38.88 39.89
N ALA A 235 -8.75 39.51 39.97
CA ALA A 235 -9.06 40.92 39.69
C ALA A 235 -9.09 41.39 38.22
N ASN A 236 -10.18 41.09 37.51
CA ASN A 236 -11.22 42.08 37.16
C ASN A 236 -12.17 41.50 36.11
N ARG A 237 -13.40 41.20 36.55
CA ARG A 237 -14.54 40.97 35.66
C ARG A 237 -15.04 42.35 35.26
N ASP A 238 -14.80 42.76 34.02
CA ASP A 238 -15.67 43.65 33.24
C ASP A 238 -15.08 43.89 31.84
N ALA A 239 -15.49 43.05 30.88
CA ALA A 239 -15.66 43.32 29.45
C ALA A 239 -15.74 41.99 28.70
N GLY A 240 -16.82 41.76 27.95
CA GLY A 240 -17.06 40.57 27.16
C GLY A 240 -16.08 40.42 25.99
N ARG A 241 -14.91 39.83 26.27
CA ARG A 241 -13.99 39.07 25.41
C ARG A 241 -12.83 38.74 26.35
N SER A 242 -12.59 37.46 26.66
CA SER A 242 -11.42 37.07 27.45
C SER A 242 -10.17 37.67 26.82
N PRO A 243 -9.35 38.48 27.53
CA PRO A 243 -8.10 38.94 26.96
C PRO A 243 -7.20 37.71 26.82
N ALA A 244 -6.98 37.25 25.59
CA ALA A 244 -5.92 36.29 25.29
C ALA A 244 -4.62 36.87 25.88
N VAL A 245 -3.82 36.04 26.56
CA VAL A 245 -2.47 36.45 26.98
C VAL A 245 -1.78 36.93 25.70
N PRO A 246 -1.48 38.24 25.57
CA PRO A 246 -1.00 38.75 24.31
C PRO A 246 0.34 38.08 24.02
N ASN A 247 0.45 37.44 22.86
CA ASN A 247 1.71 36.87 22.41
C ASN A 247 2.78 37.98 22.48
N PRO A 248 3.83 37.85 23.31
CA PRO A 248 4.82 38.90 23.50
C PRO A 248 5.61 39.21 22.21
N LEU A 249 5.54 38.33 21.20
CA LEU A 249 6.06 38.57 19.86
C LEU A 249 5.18 39.54 19.04
N VAL A 250 3.87 39.58 19.28
CA VAL A 250 2.92 40.49 18.59
C VAL A 250 3.01 41.91 19.16
N THR A 251 3.35 42.04 20.43
CA THR A 251 3.43 43.34 21.11
C THR A 251 4.74 44.11 20.86
N MET A 252 5.69 43.51 20.13
CA MET A 252 6.98 44.13 19.79
C MET A 252 6.82 45.35 18.88
N GLN A 253 7.42 46.48 19.26
CA GLN A 253 7.44 47.71 18.46
C GLN A 253 8.85 48.30 18.39
N GLY A 254 9.14 49.02 17.29
CA GLY A 254 10.39 49.77 17.10
C GLY A 254 11.64 48.88 17.02
N ASP A 255 12.70 49.30 17.69
CA ASP A 255 14.03 48.68 17.63
C ASP A 255 14.06 47.23 18.14
N LEU A 256 13.19 46.88 19.10
CA LEU A 256 13.06 45.52 19.61
C LEU A 256 12.56 44.54 18.54
N LYS A 257 11.59 44.96 17.72
CA LYS A 257 11.08 44.15 16.61
C LYS A 257 12.18 43.93 15.56
N ARG A 258 12.97 44.98 15.27
CA ARG A 258 14.08 44.91 14.33
C ARG A 258 15.16 43.92 14.82
N GLN A 259 15.58 44.04 16.07
CA GLN A 259 16.55 43.11 16.69
C GLN A 259 16.05 41.66 16.71
N TYR A 260 14.74 41.45 16.95
CA TYR A 260 14.14 40.12 16.86
C TYR A 260 14.25 39.55 15.43
N CYS A 261 13.80 40.32 14.44
CA CYS A 261 13.84 39.92 13.03
C CYS A 261 15.27 39.61 12.58
N GLU A 262 16.25 40.44 12.95
CA GLU A 262 17.67 40.24 12.60
C GLU A 262 18.23 38.95 13.24
N ASN A 263 17.93 38.69 14.52
CA ASN A 263 18.33 37.45 15.18
C ASN A 263 17.65 36.22 14.58
N PHE A 264 16.35 36.30 14.27
CA PHE A 264 15.59 35.23 13.62
C PHE A 264 16.12 34.92 12.21
N LEU A 265 16.35 35.96 11.39
CA LEU A 265 16.93 35.85 10.06
C LEU A 265 18.35 35.26 10.10
N SER A 266 19.15 35.62 11.10
CA SER A 266 20.51 35.06 11.26
C SER A 266 20.48 33.55 11.44
N LEU A 267 19.53 33.02 12.24
CA LEU A 267 19.34 31.57 12.41
C LEU A 267 18.83 30.92 11.12
N CYS A 268 17.88 31.56 10.43
CA CYS A 268 17.34 31.05 9.17
C CYS A 268 18.41 30.98 8.06
N HIS A 269 19.25 32.02 7.92
CA HIS A 269 20.34 32.02 6.96
C HIS A 269 21.43 30.98 7.29
N LEU A 270 21.75 30.76 8.57
CA LEU A 270 22.67 29.70 8.98
C LEU A 270 22.10 28.31 8.68
N GLN A 271 20.79 28.11 8.88
CA GLN A 271 20.10 26.87 8.54
C GLN A 271 20.10 26.63 7.03
N GLU A 272 19.82 27.67 6.23
CA GLU A 272 19.83 27.56 4.77
C GLU A 272 21.22 27.21 4.23
N LEU A 273 22.26 27.85 4.76
CA LEU A 273 23.65 27.52 4.46
C LEU A 273 23.96 26.05 4.76
N GLN A 274 23.54 25.55 5.94
CA GLN A 274 23.77 24.15 6.31
C GLN A 274 23.00 23.19 5.39
N ARG A 275 21.78 23.54 4.98
CA ARG A 275 20.97 22.74 4.05
C ARG A 275 21.64 22.64 2.67
N ARG A 276 22.06 23.77 2.09
CA ARG A 276 22.77 23.81 0.79
C ARG A 276 24.04 22.98 0.82
N ARG A 277 24.81 23.12 1.89
CA ARG A 277 26.07 22.40 2.08
C ARG A 277 25.86 20.88 2.19
N ARG A 278 24.87 20.42 2.94
CA ARG A 278 24.53 18.98 3.00
C ARG A 278 24.05 18.46 1.66
N SER A 279 23.25 19.24 0.93
CA SER A 279 22.80 18.87 -0.42
C SER A 279 23.98 18.67 -1.38
N ARG A 280 24.98 19.56 -1.33
CA ARG A 280 26.23 19.43 -2.12
C ARG A 280 27.07 18.23 -1.68
N GLN A 281 27.23 18.00 -0.37
CA GLN A 281 28.07 16.92 0.15
C GLN A 281 27.50 15.51 -0.11
N LEU A 282 26.17 15.39 -0.24
CA LEU A 282 25.46 14.13 -0.44
C LEU A 282 25.12 13.84 -1.92
N GLU A 283 25.91 14.35 -2.87
CA GLU A 283 25.74 14.04 -4.30
C GLU A 283 25.97 12.54 -4.59
N GLY A 284 24.89 11.75 -4.53
CA GLY A 284 24.89 10.33 -4.91
C GLY A 284 24.13 9.42 -3.92
N ARG A 285 22.85 9.17 -4.22
CA ARG A 285 21.87 8.32 -3.52
C ARG A 285 21.40 8.84 -2.14
N HIS A 286 20.08 9.07 -2.02
CA HIS A 286 19.29 9.52 -0.85
C HIS A 286 19.14 11.05 -0.72
N ARG A 287 18.43 11.66 -1.68
CA ARG A 287 18.10 13.10 -1.66
C ARG A 287 17.00 13.50 -0.68
N GLU A 288 16.07 12.62 -0.32
CA GLU A 288 14.79 13.07 0.25
C GLU A 288 14.69 12.93 1.78
N ILE A 289 15.30 11.91 2.40
CA ILE A 289 15.06 11.61 3.82
C ILE A 289 16.02 12.36 4.77
N ALA A 290 17.21 12.77 4.30
CA ALA A 290 18.29 13.27 5.16
C ALA A 290 18.40 14.81 5.27
N LEU A 291 17.54 15.58 4.60
CA LEU A 291 17.75 17.04 4.44
C LEU A 291 16.77 17.93 5.23
N HIS A 292 15.58 17.46 5.63
CA HIS A 292 14.59 18.31 6.29
C HIS A 292 14.70 18.27 7.83
N GLN A 293 15.43 19.24 8.40
CA GLN A 293 15.56 19.42 9.86
C GLN A 293 14.46 20.35 10.39
N PRO A 294 14.05 20.26 11.67
CA PRO A 294 13.16 21.26 12.26
C PRO A 294 13.71 22.67 12.10
N LEU A 295 12.83 23.67 11.91
CA LEU A 295 13.27 25.06 11.84
C LEU A 295 13.87 25.49 13.19
N TRP A 296 15.17 25.79 13.22
CA TRP A 296 15.89 26.07 14.47
C TRP A 296 15.26 27.23 15.24
N ALA A 297 14.83 28.28 14.52
CA ALA A 297 14.21 29.44 15.15
C ALA A 297 12.88 29.09 15.84
N ILE A 298 12.09 28.17 15.29
CA ILE A 298 10.85 27.68 15.93
C ILE A 298 11.16 26.71 17.07
N GLU A 299 12.16 25.85 16.91
CA GLU A 299 12.61 24.95 17.98
C GLU A 299 13.00 25.75 19.24
N GLU A 300 13.67 26.90 19.06
CA GLU A 300 14.02 27.79 20.16
C GLU A 300 12.84 28.54 20.79
N LEU A 301 11.71 28.65 20.09
CA LEU A 301 10.47 29.15 20.66
C LEU A 301 9.72 28.05 21.44
N VAL A 302 9.72 26.82 20.94
CA VAL A 302 8.97 25.70 21.52
C VAL A 302 9.68 25.11 22.75
N ASN A 303 11.01 25.02 22.74
CA ASN A 303 11.77 24.42 23.85
C ASN A 303 11.46 25.04 25.22
N PRO A 304 11.45 26.38 25.40
CA PRO A 304 11.07 27.00 26.66
C PRO A 304 9.62 26.71 27.07
N VAL A 305 8.70 26.67 26.10
CA VAL A 305 7.28 26.35 26.33
C VAL A 305 7.12 24.91 26.79
N SER A 306 7.86 23.96 26.20
CA SER A 306 7.90 22.56 26.61
C SER A 306 8.38 22.44 28.06
N LEU A 307 9.52 23.05 28.40
CA LEU A 307 10.08 23.03 29.76
C LEU A 307 9.13 23.65 30.80
N ALA A 308 8.41 24.72 30.44
CA ALA A 308 7.40 25.31 31.31
C ALA A 308 6.20 24.37 31.49
N SER A 309 5.80 23.65 30.43
CA SER A 309 4.69 22.70 30.44
C SER A 309 5.01 21.42 31.22
N GLU A 310 6.24 20.93 31.18
CA GLU A 310 6.70 19.73 31.93
C GLU A 310 6.46 19.83 33.44
N ARG A 311 6.55 21.05 34.01
CA ARG A 311 6.22 21.31 35.42
C ARG A 311 4.75 21.05 35.77
N HIS A 312 3.86 21.17 34.78
CA HIS A 312 2.45 20.80 34.91
C HIS A 312 2.27 19.31 34.60
N PHE A 313 2.93 18.79 33.57
CA PHE A 313 2.80 17.39 33.15
C PHE A 313 3.20 16.39 34.25
N SER A 314 4.27 16.67 34.99
CA SER A 314 4.68 15.88 36.18
C SER A 314 3.59 15.73 37.24
N LYS A 315 2.60 16.64 37.31
CA LYS A 315 1.45 16.55 38.23
C LYS A 315 0.27 15.79 37.63
N TRP A 316 0.29 15.53 36.33
CA TRP A 316 -0.79 14.94 35.55
C TRP A 316 -0.41 13.59 34.94
N ILE A 317 0.59 12.90 35.48
CA ILE A 317 1.04 11.58 35.02
C ILE A 317 -0.15 10.58 34.98
N ASP A 318 -1.02 10.64 35.98
CA ASP A 318 -2.21 9.79 36.06
C ASP A 318 -3.40 10.28 35.21
N ASN A 319 -3.34 11.50 34.68
CA ASN A 319 -4.41 12.16 33.93
C ASN A 319 -3.85 12.77 32.62
N PRO A 320 -3.38 11.93 31.67
CA PRO A 320 -2.74 12.38 30.44
C PRO A 320 -3.66 13.27 29.58
N GLU A 321 -4.98 13.21 29.74
CA GLU A 321 -5.95 14.07 29.04
C GLU A 321 -5.67 15.56 29.23
N PHE A 322 -5.17 15.98 30.41
CA PHE A 322 -4.80 17.37 30.66
C PHE A 322 -3.51 17.77 29.91
N VAL A 323 -2.58 16.83 29.72
CA VAL A 323 -1.37 17.01 28.94
C VAL A 323 -1.73 17.28 27.47
N PHE A 324 -2.52 16.39 26.86
CA PHE A 324 -2.98 16.55 25.48
C PHE A 324 -3.79 17.85 25.30
N ALA A 325 -4.70 18.16 26.22
CA ALA A 325 -5.52 19.37 26.15
C ALA A 325 -4.67 20.65 26.24
N LEU A 326 -3.66 20.69 27.12
CA LEU A 326 -2.78 21.83 27.25
C LEU A 326 -1.93 22.03 25.99
N VAL A 327 -1.32 20.96 25.46
CA VAL A 327 -0.52 21.04 24.24
C VAL A 327 -1.37 21.49 23.07
N TYR A 328 -2.54 20.89 22.85
CA TYR A 328 -3.45 21.29 21.77
C TYR A 328 -3.85 22.75 21.87
N LYS A 329 -4.20 23.21 23.08
CA LYS A 329 -4.57 24.60 23.34
C LYS A 329 -3.43 25.55 22.97
N ILE A 330 -2.20 25.29 23.44
CA ILE A 330 -1.04 26.13 23.13
C ILE A 330 -0.78 26.14 21.62
N THR A 331 -0.78 24.98 20.98
CA THR A 331 -0.58 24.87 19.53
C THR A 331 -1.58 25.73 18.77
N ARG A 332 -2.88 25.57 19.06
CA ARG A 332 -3.97 26.31 18.41
C ARG A 332 -3.94 27.81 18.71
N ASP A 333 -3.68 28.20 19.95
CA ASP A 333 -3.77 29.61 20.36
C ASP A 333 -2.64 30.47 19.75
N TYR A 334 -1.48 29.88 19.43
CA TYR A 334 -0.33 30.60 18.87
C TYR A 334 -0.13 30.40 17.36
N VAL A 335 -0.66 29.34 16.75
CA VAL A 335 -0.33 28.96 15.35
C VAL A 335 -0.53 30.09 14.34
N ASP A 336 -1.67 30.79 14.38
CA ASP A 336 -1.95 31.86 13.41
C ASP A 336 -1.05 33.07 13.63
N SER A 337 -0.80 33.43 14.89
CA SER A 337 0.11 34.53 15.21
C SER A 337 1.56 34.23 14.81
N MET A 338 2.00 32.97 14.92
CA MET A 338 3.34 32.56 14.51
C MET A 338 3.48 32.55 13.00
N ASP A 339 2.44 32.11 12.28
CA ASP A 339 2.41 32.10 10.83
C ASP A 339 2.46 33.53 10.26
N GLU A 340 1.59 34.43 10.73
CA GLU A 340 1.53 35.82 10.26
C GLU A 340 2.83 36.61 10.53
N LEU A 341 3.47 36.35 11.67
CA LEU A 341 4.68 37.09 12.06
C LEU A 341 5.97 36.52 11.47
N LEU A 342 6.10 35.19 11.42
CA LEU A 342 7.37 34.53 11.15
C LEU A 342 7.51 34.04 9.70
N GLN A 343 6.41 33.69 9.01
CA GLN A 343 6.48 33.22 7.63
C GLN A 343 7.17 34.23 6.70
N PRO A 344 6.91 35.56 6.77
CA PRO A 344 7.62 36.53 5.93
C PRO A 344 9.14 36.54 6.13
N LEU A 345 9.62 36.25 7.35
CA LEU A 345 11.05 36.18 7.65
C LEU A 345 11.69 34.89 7.11
N VAL A 346 10.95 33.79 7.15
CA VAL A 346 11.39 32.52 6.54
C VAL A 346 11.48 32.65 5.02
N ASP A 347 10.50 33.33 4.41
CA ASP A 347 10.48 33.63 2.97
C ASP A 347 11.64 34.55 2.58
N GLU A 348 11.94 35.59 3.38
CA GLU A 348 13.11 36.47 3.19
C GLU A 348 14.43 35.70 3.25
N ALA A 349 14.53 34.70 4.14
CA ALA A 349 15.70 33.84 4.24
C ALA A 349 15.83 32.80 3.11
N MET A 350 14.84 32.72 2.20
CA MET A 350 14.79 31.79 1.07
C MET A 350 14.82 30.30 1.47
N LEU A 351 14.24 29.96 2.63
CA LEU A 351 14.10 28.59 3.13
C LEU A 351 12.92 27.87 2.45
N ALA A 352 13.08 27.56 1.15
CA ALA A 352 12.02 26.90 0.37
C ALA A 352 11.57 25.56 0.99
N GLY A 353 10.25 25.34 1.13
CA GLY A 353 9.68 24.10 1.67
C GLY A 353 9.48 24.08 3.18
N TYR A 354 9.67 25.21 3.88
CA TYR A 354 9.30 25.38 5.28
C TYR A 354 8.04 26.23 5.41
N SER A 355 7.07 25.74 6.19
CA SER A 355 5.92 26.53 6.64
C SER A 355 6.02 26.74 8.15
N CYS A 356 5.93 27.99 8.61
CA CYS A 356 5.95 28.33 10.03
C CYS A 356 4.79 27.67 10.78
N ARG A 357 3.59 27.63 10.17
CA ARG A 357 2.43 26.92 10.72
C ARG A 357 2.74 25.43 10.94
N GLU A 358 3.24 24.73 9.93
CA GLU A 358 3.54 23.30 10.01
C GLU A 358 4.66 23.01 11.01
N GLU A 359 5.75 23.79 10.96
CA GLU A 359 6.90 23.60 11.85
C GLU A 359 6.56 23.91 13.31
N TRP A 360 5.69 24.90 13.57
CA TRP A 360 5.17 25.16 14.91
C TRP A 360 4.37 23.97 15.44
N ILE A 361 3.42 23.48 14.64
CA ILE A 361 2.59 22.32 15.00
C ILE A 361 3.48 21.08 15.22
N ALA A 362 4.36 20.76 14.27
CA ALA A 362 5.27 19.62 14.33
C ALA A 362 6.20 19.69 15.56
N SER A 363 6.73 20.87 15.88
CA SER A 363 7.57 21.07 17.06
C SER A 363 6.80 20.86 18.37
N MET A 364 5.56 21.34 18.46
CA MET A 364 4.70 21.09 19.63
C MET A 364 4.30 19.62 19.76
N VAL A 365 3.98 18.94 18.66
CA VAL A 365 3.71 17.49 18.64
C VAL A 365 4.96 16.71 19.04
N SER A 366 6.14 17.08 18.53
CA SER A 366 7.41 16.45 18.89
C SER A 366 7.76 16.62 20.37
N ALA A 367 7.50 17.79 20.96
CA ALA A 367 7.66 18.02 22.39
C ALA A 367 6.77 17.09 23.23
N LEU A 368 5.49 16.94 22.83
CA LEU A 368 4.57 15.98 23.45
C LEU A 368 5.05 14.54 23.31
N SER A 369 5.39 14.11 22.10
CA SER A 369 5.92 12.77 21.83
C SER A 369 7.16 12.46 22.68
N THR A 370 8.06 13.45 22.83
CA THR A 370 9.26 13.35 23.65
C THR A 370 8.91 13.14 25.13
N TYR A 371 7.92 13.89 25.65
CA TYR A 371 7.43 13.69 27.02
C TYR A 371 6.81 12.31 27.22
N LEU A 372 5.93 11.87 26.31
CA LEU A 372 5.30 10.56 26.37
C LEU A 372 6.34 9.43 26.36
N ALA A 373 7.35 9.53 25.50
CA ALA A 373 8.42 8.54 25.39
C ALA A 373 9.36 8.52 26.62
N LYS A 374 9.56 9.64 27.30
CA LYS A 374 10.43 9.72 28.48
C LYS A 374 9.75 9.30 29.77
N GLU A 375 8.49 9.70 29.97
CA GLU A 375 7.83 9.61 31.28
C GLU A 375 6.68 8.59 31.31
N ILE A 376 5.76 8.64 30.32
CA ILE A 376 4.50 7.87 30.38
C ILE A 376 4.67 6.43 29.89
N PHE A 377 5.21 6.24 28.68
CA PHE A 377 5.37 4.89 28.11
C PHE A 377 6.28 3.98 28.95
N PRO A 378 7.45 4.45 29.46
CA PRO A 378 8.29 3.63 30.34
C PRO A 378 7.58 3.22 31.64
N LEU A 379 6.77 4.11 32.23
CA LEU A 379 5.99 3.82 33.45
C LEU A 379 4.98 2.70 33.21
N TYR A 380 4.24 2.76 32.09
CA TYR A 380 3.26 1.71 31.77
C TYR A 380 3.95 0.40 31.38
N ALA A 381 5.06 0.46 30.62
CA ALA A 381 5.84 -0.70 30.25
C ALA A 381 6.41 -1.44 31.47
N SER A 382 6.93 -0.71 32.47
CA SER A 382 7.43 -1.33 33.71
C SER A 382 6.33 -1.99 34.52
N GLN A 383 5.16 -1.36 34.64
CA GLN A 383 4.00 -1.92 35.33
C GLN A 383 3.47 -3.19 34.64
N LEU A 384 3.49 -3.24 33.30
CA LEU A 384 3.13 -4.45 32.55
C LEU A 384 4.12 -5.59 32.78
N GLN A 385 5.42 -5.28 32.84
CA GLN A 385 6.45 -6.28 33.13
C GLN A 385 6.32 -6.83 34.56
N GLU A 386 6.04 -5.97 35.54
CA GLU A 386 5.76 -6.39 36.92
C GLU A 386 4.51 -7.25 37.03
N GLU A 387 3.45 -6.93 36.28
CA GLU A 387 2.24 -7.75 36.20
C GLU A 387 2.53 -9.16 35.64
N CYS A 388 3.38 -9.26 34.61
CA CYS A 388 3.79 -10.57 34.07
C CYS A 388 4.56 -11.42 35.09
N VAL A 389 5.38 -10.78 35.95
CA VAL A 389 6.19 -11.48 36.96
C VAL A 389 5.37 -11.84 38.21
N THR A 390 4.49 -10.94 38.65
CA THR A 390 3.76 -11.07 39.92
C THR A 390 2.36 -11.68 39.77
N GLY A 391 1.80 -11.69 38.56
CA GLY A 391 0.44 -12.14 38.27
C GLY A 391 -0.67 -11.22 38.78
N VAL A 392 -0.34 -10.07 39.38
CA VAL A 392 -1.31 -9.10 39.89
C VAL A 392 -1.75 -8.18 38.76
N ARG A 393 -3.05 -8.23 38.40
CA ARG A 393 -3.60 -7.44 37.31
C ARG A 393 -3.48 -5.94 37.61
N SER A 394 -2.62 -5.25 36.88
CA SER A 394 -2.45 -3.81 36.98
C SER A 394 -3.49 -3.09 36.09
N LYS A 395 -3.71 -1.80 36.33
CA LYS A 395 -4.50 -0.96 35.41
C LYS A 395 -3.71 -0.58 34.15
N ALA A 396 -2.48 -1.05 33.98
CA ALA A 396 -1.58 -0.58 32.92
C ALA A 396 -2.10 -0.91 31.51
N ARG A 397 -2.70 -2.10 31.28
CA ARG A 397 -3.30 -2.44 29.97
C ARG A 397 -4.42 -1.47 29.58
N THR A 398 -5.31 -1.15 30.52
CA THR A 398 -6.42 -0.21 30.28
C THR A 398 -5.91 1.23 30.10
N SER A 399 -4.93 1.65 30.90
CA SER A 399 -4.31 2.98 30.76
C SER A 399 -3.55 3.12 29.45
N TRP A 400 -2.90 2.05 28.97
CA TRP A 400 -2.23 2.02 27.67
C TRP A 400 -3.24 2.24 26.54
N LEU A 401 -4.32 1.43 26.48
CA LEU A 401 -5.34 1.58 25.45
C LEU A 401 -6.00 2.97 25.48
N HIS A 402 -6.26 3.50 26.68
CA HIS A 402 -6.78 4.85 26.85
C HIS A 402 -5.81 5.93 26.33
N LEU A 403 -4.51 5.78 26.60
CA LEU A 403 -3.48 6.67 26.07
C LEU A 403 -3.48 6.66 24.54
N ILE A 404 -3.57 5.48 23.91
CA ILE A 404 -3.67 5.38 22.45
C ILE A 404 -4.92 6.10 21.93
N ASP A 405 -6.06 5.97 22.60
CA ASP A 405 -7.29 6.68 22.21
C ASP A 405 -7.11 8.20 22.27
N LEU A 406 -6.44 8.70 23.32
CA LEU A 406 -6.09 10.11 23.45
C LEU A 406 -5.14 10.57 22.34
N MET A 407 -4.12 9.78 22.00
CA MET A 407 -3.19 10.07 20.90
C MET A 407 -3.90 10.13 19.54
N ILE A 408 -4.76 9.14 19.24
CA ILE A 408 -5.55 9.12 18.00
C ILE A 408 -6.48 10.34 17.93
N SER A 409 -7.15 10.67 19.03
CA SER A 409 -8.05 11.84 19.11
C SER A 409 -7.29 13.15 18.91
N PHE A 410 -6.15 13.30 19.58
CA PHE A 410 -5.27 14.46 19.46
C PHE A 410 -4.75 14.62 18.03
N ASP A 411 -4.26 13.55 17.40
CA ASP A 411 -3.78 13.58 16.02
C ASP A 411 -4.90 14.00 15.06
N LYS A 412 -6.14 13.51 15.24
CA LYS A 412 -7.30 13.96 14.45
C LYS A 412 -7.58 15.46 14.62
N GLN A 413 -7.45 15.99 15.83
CA GLN A 413 -7.60 17.42 16.09
C GLN A 413 -6.50 18.25 15.40
N ILE A 414 -5.25 17.78 15.45
CA ILE A 414 -4.12 18.41 14.76
C ILE A 414 -4.31 18.39 13.23
N ARG A 415 -4.74 17.26 12.66
CA ARG A 415 -5.05 17.17 11.22
C ARG A 415 -6.15 18.15 10.80
N SER A 416 -7.19 18.29 11.62
CA SER A 416 -8.26 19.27 11.39
C SER A 416 -7.74 20.71 11.44
N LEU A 417 -6.87 21.03 12.40
CA LEU A 417 -6.24 22.35 12.53
C LEU A 417 -5.46 22.74 11.26
N ILE A 418 -4.75 21.78 10.65
CA ILE A 418 -4.02 21.99 9.40
C ILE A 418 -4.97 22.11 8.21
N ALA A 419 -5.97 21.23 8.09
CA ALA A 419 -6.92 21.26 6.98
C ALA A 419 -7.70 22.59 6.90
N ASN A 420 -8.01 23.20 8.05
CA ASN A 420 -8.69 24.50 8.12
C ASN A 420 -7.84 25.67 7.56
N SER A 421 -6.53 25.46 7.33
CA SER A 421 -5.63 26.46 6.75
C SER A 421 -5.54 26.41 5.21
N GLY A 422 -6.30 25.53 4.56
CA GLY A 422 -6.36 25.42 3.09
C GLY A 422 -5.26 24.55 2.46
N ILE A 423 -4.39 23.94 3.28
CA ILE A 423 -3.35 23.01 2.84
C ILE A 423 -3.96 21.62 2.68
N SER A 424 -3.93 21.07 1.46
CA SER A 424 -4.43 19.72 1.20
C SER A 424 -3.45 18.66 1.70
N PHE A 425 -3.93 17.77 2.58
CA PHE A 425 -3.16 16.62 3.09
C PHE A 425 -2.66 15.68 1.98
N SER A 426 -3.29 15.69 0.79
CA SER A 426 -2.90 14.87 -0.36
C SER A 426 -1.56 15.25 -0.99
N LEU A 427 -1.00 16.41 -0.64
CA LEU A 427 0.27 16.93 -1.16
C LEU A 427 1.42 16.83 -0.14
N MET A 428 1.15 16.33 1.07
CA MET A 428 2.14 16.17 2.13
C MET A 428 2.96 14.90 1.93
N ASP A 429 4.29 15.01 1.94
CA ASP A 429 5.18 13.86 1.97
C ASP A 429 4.96 13.01 3.25
N GLU A 430 5.13 11.69 3.14
CA GLU A 430 5.04 10.74 4.27
C GLU A 430 5.91 11.16 5.47
N SER A 431 7.07 11.79 5.21
CA SER A 431 7.94 12.32 6.26
C SER A 431 7.31 13.47 7.05
N ASN A 432 6.47 14.29 6.43
CA ASN A 432 5.77 15.39 7.10
C ASN A 432 4.58 14.86 7.91
N LEU A 433 3.90 13.83 7.39
CA LEU A 433 2.83 13.13 8.11
C LEU A 433 3.31 12.48 9.41
N GLN A 434 4.53 11.91 9.39
CA GLN A 434 5.16 11.37 10.59
C GLN A 434 5.41 12.44 11.67
N LYS A 435 5.93 13.61 11.27
CA LYS A 435 6.26 14.71 12.21
C LYS A 435 5.03 15.31 12.89
N LEU A 436 3.86 15.20 12.26
CA LEU A 436 2.60 15.76 12.75
C LEU A 436 1.80 14.78 13.61
N SER A 437 2.29 13.57 13.82
CA SER A 437 1.61 12.51 14.57
C SER A 437 2.29 12.23 15.90
N SER A 438 1.52 12.21 16.98
CA SER A 438 2.01 11.75 18.30
C SER A 438 2.33 10.25 18.30
N LEU A 439 1.71 9.48 17.40
CA LEU A 439 1.99 8.04 17.20
C LEU A 439 3.37 7.78 16.56
N SER A 440 4.10 8.84 16.16
CA SER A 440 5.50 8.74 15.72
C SER A 440 6.43 8.11 16.76
N VAL A 441 6.06 8.11 18.04
CA VAL A 441 6.79 7.42 19.11
C VAL A 441 7.06 5.94 18.79
N PHE A 442 6.15 5.27 18.06
CA PHE A 442 6.33 3.87 17.65
C PHE A 442 7.36 3.67 16.53
N CYS A 443 7.78 4.75 15.85
CA CYS A 443 8.84 4.69 14.85
C CYS A 443 10.20 4.46 15.51
N ASP A 444 10.44 5.12 16.66
CA ASP A 444 11.69 5.00 17.41
C ASP A 444 11.71 3.74 18.30
N ARG A 445 10.54 3.27 18.72
CA ARG A 445 10.34 2.13 19.62
C ARG A 445 9.38 1.08 19.05
N PRO A 446 9.86 0.19 18.16
CA PRO A 446 9.02 -0.87 17.58
C PRO A 446 8.57 -1.92 18.62
N ASP A 447 9.29 -2.03 19.74
CA ASP A 447 8.92 -2.87 20.89
C ASP A 447 7.62 -2.41 21.56
N TRP A 448 7.38 -1.09 21.63
CA TRP A 448 6.13 -0.56 22.16
C TRP A 448 4.94 -0.79 21.23
N LEU A 449 5.18 -0.84 19.91
CA LEU A 449 4.14 -1.23 18.95
C LEU A 449 3.74 -2.70 19.16
N GLU A 450 4.70 -3.58 19.40
CA GLU A 450 4.46 -4.99 19.70
C GLU A 450 3.67 -5.16 21.01
N LEU A 451 4.04 -4.42 22.06
CA LEU A 451 3.27 -4.40 23.32
C LEU A 451 1.85 -3.90 23.12
N TRP A 452 1.66 -2.82 22.35
CA TRP A 452 0.30 -2.35 22.04
C TRP A 452 -0.48 -3.42 21.29
N ALA A 453 0.10 -4.04 20.26
CA ALA A 453 -0.54 -5.10 19.50
C ALA A 453 -0.94 -6.29 20.38
N GLU A 454 -0.09 -6.71 21.30
CA GLU A 454 -0.40 -7.78 22.26
C GLU A 454 -1.58 -7.41 23.16
N ILE A 455 -1.59 -6.20 23.72
CA ILE A 455 -2.67 -5.72 24.59
C ILE A 455 -3.99 -5.64 23.81
N GLU A 456 -3.96 -5.09 22.59
CA GLU A 456 -5.13 -4.93 21.72
C GLU A 456 -5.70 -6.29 21.29
N LEU A 457 -4.82 -7.25 20.94
CA LEU A 457 -5.21 -8.61 20.60
C LEU A 457 -5.89 -9.28 21.78
N ASN A 458 -5.27 -9.26 22.96
CA ASN A 458 -5.83 -9.91 24.15
C ASN A 458 -7.19 -9.31 24.55
N ASP A 459 -7.32 -7.98 24.57
CA ASP A 459 -8.60 -7.31 24.87
C ASP A 459 -9.68 -7.66 23.83
N THR A 460 -9.31 -7.73 22.54
CA THR A 460 -10.24 -8.11 21.48
C THR A 460 -10.69 -9.56 21.60
N LEU A 461 -9.76 -10.49 21.89
CA LEU A 461 -10.05 -11.91 22.07
C LEU A 461 -10.92 -12.16 23.31
N ASP A 462 -10.64 -11.47 24.43
CA ASP A 462 -11.45 -11.55 25.64
C ASP A 462 -12.89 -11.09 25.39
N LYS A 463 -13.08 -10.02 24.61
CA LYS A 463 -14.41 -9.54 24.20
C LYS A 463 -15.13 -10.53 23.28
N LEU A 464 -14.41 -11.16 22.35
CA LEU A 464 -14.97 -12.15 21.41
C LEU A 464 -15.37 -13.46 22.09
N LYS A 465 -14.71 -13.83 23.19
CA LYS A 465 -14.96 -15.10 23.89
C LYS A 465 -16.43 -15.29 24.27
N ALA A 466 -17.05 -14.27 24.86
CA ALA A 466 -18.46 -14.31 25.25
C ALA A 466 -19.41 -14.46 24.04
N ASP A 467 -19.04 -13.88 22.90
CA ASP A 467 -19.82 -13.96 21.66
C ASP A 467 -19.66 -15.33 20.98
N VAL A 468 -18.47 -15.93 21.05
CA VAL A 468 -18.15 -17.25 20.50
C VAL A 468 -18.77 -18.39 21.31
N ASP A 469 -18.75 -18.30 22.64
CA ASP A 469 -19.26 -19.35 23.53
C ASP A 469 -20.81 -19.49 23.45
N ASN A 470 -21.50 -18.48 22.91
CA ASN A 470 -22.95 -18.50 22.76
C ASN A 470 -23.39 -19.20 21.46
N GLU A 471 -23.88 -20.44 21.57
CA GLU A 471 -24.38 -21.25 20.43
C GLU A 471 -25.49 -20.59 19.60
N ARG A 472 -26.26 -19.64 20.16
CA ARG A 472 -27.27 -18.91 19.37
C ARG A 472 -26.64 -18.05 18.28
N ASN A 473 -25.43 -17.55 18.49
CA ASN A 473 -24.72 -16.70 17.55
C ASN A 473 -24.23 -17.47 16.32
N TRP A 474 -24.06 -18.80 16.45
CA TRP A 474 -23.65 -19.70 15.37
C TRP A 474 -24.80 -20.20 14.50
N THR A 475 -26.04 -20.01 14.93
CA THR A 475 -27.24 -20.49 14.24
C THR A 475 -28.10 -19.36 13.69
N LYS A 476 -28.17 -18.24 14.41
CA LYS A 476 -28.89 -17.04 13.96
C LYS A 476 -28.17 -16.44 12.75
N LYS A 477 -28.88 -16.33 11.63
CA LYS A 477 -28.36 -15.75 10.39
C LYS A 477 -28.25 -14.23 10.51
N VAL A 478 -27.24 -13.67 9.86
CA VAL A 478 -27.13 -12.21 9.69
C VAL A 478 -28.32 -11.75 8.85
N GLN A 479 -29.18 -10.91 9.42
CA GLN A 479 -30.21 -10.23 8.64
C GLN A 479 -29.50 -9.16 7.79
N GLY A 480 -29.66 -9.27 6.47
CA GLY A 480 -28.89 -8.53 5.49
C GLY A 480 -28.79 -7.04 5.81
N ALA A 481 -27.57 -6.56 6.04
CA ALA A 481 -27.22 -5.20 5.70
C ALA A 481 -27.28 -5.15 4.16
N VAL A 482 -28.30 -4.49 3.63
CA VAL A 482 -28.60 -4.25 2.20
C VAL A 482 -27.56 -3.30 1.57
N LEU A 483 -26.31 -3.32 2.02
CA LEU A 483 -25.29 -2.39 1.58
C LEU A 483 -24.16 -3.15 0.90
N MET A 484 -24.15 -2.97 -0.44
CA MET A 484 -23.06 -3.23 -1.39
C MET A 484 -23.07 -4.59 -2.11
N SER A 485 -23.74 -4.56 -3.27
CA SER A 485 -23.45 -5.27 -4.53
C SER A 485 -23.26 -6.80 -4.52
N GLY A 486 -24.38 -7.53 -4.48
CA GLY A 486 -24.47 -8.91 -4.97
C GLY A 486 -25.79 -9.60 -4.57
N PRO A 487 -26.39 -10.45 -5.40
CA PRO A 487 -27.58 -11.23 -5.05
C PRO A 487 -27.27 -12.46 -4.15
N GLU A 488 -26.07 -12.54 -3.57
CA GLU A 488 -25.62 -13.74 -2.86
C GLU A 488 -26.08 -13.73 -1.40
N ASP A 489 -27.11 -14.52 -1.09
CA ASP A 489 -27.45 -14.87 0.29
C ASP A 489 -26.38 -15.84 0.82
N TYR A 490 -25.34 -15.29 1.45
CA TYR A 490 -24.27 -16.07 2.07
C TYR A 490 -24.75 -16.94 3.23
N LYS A 491 -25.97 -16.73 3.76
CA LYS A 491 -26.51 -17.46 4.93
C LYS A 491 -25.51 -17.55 6.09
N SER A 492 -24.71 -16.51 6.30
CA SER A 492 -23.67 -16.49 7.34
C SER A 492 -24.29 -16.36 8.74
N PRO A 493 -23.75 -17.04 9.76
CA PRO A 493 -24.10 -16.78 11.16
C PRO A 493 -23.62 -15.40 11.64
N ILE A 494 -24.25 -14.87 12.70
CA ILE A 494 -23.93 -13.55 13.28
C ILE A 494 -22.52 -13.49 13.86
N VAL A 495 -21.95 -14.62 14.31
CA VAL A 495 -20.58 -14.65 14.84
C VAL A 495 -19.56 -14.06 13.85
N SER A 496 -19.73 -14.27 12.54
CA SER A 496 -18.87 -13.69 11.51
C SER A 496 -18.85 -12.16 11.56
N ASP A 497 -20.01 -11.55 11.81
CA ASP A 497 -20.15 -10.10 11.92
C ASP A 497 -19.49 -9.55 13.20
N PHE A 498 -19.50 -10.31 14.31
CA PHE A 498 -18.73 -9.92 15.50
C PHE A 498 -17.23 -9.89 15.21
N PHE A 499 -16.69 -10.91 14.54
CA PHE A 499 -15.28 -10.91 14.13
C PHE A 499 -14.95 -9.76 13.16
N LEU A 500 -15.78 -9.54 12.14
CA LEU A 500 -15.57 -8.46 11.17
C LEU A 500 -15.65 -7.07 11.80
N ARG A 501 -16.59 -6.82 12.72
CA ARG A 501 -16.66 -5.53 13.45
C ARG A 501 -15.42 -5.28 14.30
N ARG A 502 -14.91 -6.31 14.98
CA ARG A 502 -13.66 -6.20 15.77
C ARG A 502 -12.46 -5.97 14.87
N LEU A 503 -12.35 -6.72 13.78
CA LEU A 503 -11.30 -6.54 12.80
C LEU A 503 -11.34 -5.14 12.17
N SER A 504 -12.53 -4.64 11.79
CA SER A 504 -12.71 -3.28 11.30
C SER A 504 -12.24 -2.23 12.31
N SER A 505 -12.56 -2.41 13.60
CA SER A 505 -12.08 -1.52 14.66
C SER A 505 -10.55 -1.50 14.76
N VAL A 506 -9.90 -2.66 14.62
CA VAL A 506 -8.42 -2.76 14.60
C VAL A 506 -7.84 -2.10 13.35
N VAL A 507 -8.48 -2.29 12.19
CA VAL A 507 -8.10 -1.63 10.93
C VAL A 507 -8.21 -0.11 11.07
N ASP A 508 -9.29 0.41 11.64
CA ASP A 508 -9.46 1.86 11.87
C ASP A 508 -8.40 2.45 12.80
N ARG A 509 -7.96 1.69 13.81
CA ARG A 509 -6.86 2.09 14.69
C ARG A 509 -5.53 2.10 13.93
N SER A 510 -5.29 1.08 13.10
CA SER A 510 -4.09 1.01 12.27
C SER A 510 -3.98 2.18 11.30
N ARG A 511 -5.09 2.66 10.71
CA ARG A 511 -5.13 3.84 9.82
C ARG A 511 -4.57 5.11 10.47
N SER A 512 -4.59 5.18 11.81
CA SER A 512 -4.08 6.33 12.55
C SER A 512 -2.54 6.36 12.63
N LEU A 513 -1.88 5.20 12.45
CA LEU A 513 -0.41 5.14 12.45
C LEU A 513 0.17 5.94 11.28
N PRO A 514 1.30 6.65 11.48
CA PRO A 514 1.84 7.54 10.47
C PRO A 514 2.42 6.80 9.25
N ASN A 515 3.10 5.68 9.45
CA ASN A 515 3.89 5.02 8.40
C ASN A 515 3.26 3.70 7.92
N ILE A 516 3.25 3.47 6.60
CA ILE A 516 2.76 2.23 5.97
C ILE A 516 3.37 0.94 6.57
N PRO A 517 4.70 0.84 6.80
CA PRO A 517 5.28 -0.36 7.42
C PRO A 517 4.78 -0.64 8.83
N LEU A 518 4.51 0.40 9.64
CA LEU A 518 3.96 0.23 10.99
C LEU A 518 2.50 -0.23 10.92
N ARG A 519 1.71 0.29 9.97
CA ARG A 519 0.33 -0.15 9.71
C ARG A 519 0.31 -1.64 9.35
N SER A 520 1.14 -2.06 8.39
CA SER A 520 1.26 -3.47 7.98
C SER A 520 1.68 -4.34 9.16
N LYS A 521 2.76 -3.96 9.88
CA LYS A 521 3.24 -4.72 11.04
C LYS A 521 2.16 -4.86 12.12
N PHE A 522 1.44 -3.79 12.44
CA PHE A 522 0.37 -3.85 13.44
C PHE A 522 -0.78 -4.78 13.00
N LEU A 523 -1.22 -4.70 11.74
CA LEU A 523 -2.27 -5.59 11.22
C LEU A 523 -1.83 -7.05 11.16
N LYS A 524 -0.55 -7.33 10.90
CA LYS A 524 0.00 -8.69 10.99
C LYS A 524 0.07 -9.21 12.43
N LEU A 525 0.31 -8.34 13.41
CA LEU A 525 0.38 -8.73 14.82
C LEU A 525 -1.00 -8.87 15.49
N VAL A 526 -2.02 -8.16 15.02
CA VAL A 526 -3.36 -8.16 15.63
C VAL A 526 -4.42 -8.75 14.70
N GLY A 527 -4.53 -8.22 13.49
CA GLY A 527 -5.56 -8.62 12.52
C GLY A 527 -5.45 -10.07 12.08
N ALA A 528 -4.25 -10.51 11.67
CA ALA A 528 -4.03 -11.89 11.26
C ALA A 528 -4.33 -12.90 12.38
N PRO A 529 -3.87 -12.72 13.64
CA PRO A 529 -4.27 -13.58 14.75
C PRO A 529 -5.77 -13.59 15.07
N ILE A 530 -6.50 -12.49 14.86
CA ILE A 530 -7.97 -12.48 15.00
C ILE A 530 -8.62 -13.39 13.95
N ILE A 531 -8.17 -13.31 12.69
CA ILE A 531 -8.68 -14.16 11.60
C ILE A 531 -8.27 -15.63 11.83
N GLN A 532 -7.04 -15.87 12.30
CA GLN A 532 -6.59 -17.21 12.69
C GLN A 532 -7.45 -17.77 13.81
N LYS A 533 -7.79 -16.97 14.83
CA LYS A 533 -8.68 -17.41 15.92
C LYS A 533 -10.08 -17.75 15.41
N PHE A 534 -10.61 -16.95 14.48
CA PHE A 534 -11.87 -17.25 13.81
C PHE A 534 -11.82 -18.60 13.11
N TRP A 535 -10.77 -18.84 12.31
CA TRP A 535 -10.54 -20.11 11.64
C TRP A 535 -10.42 -21.28 12.63
N ASP A 536 -9.68 -21.13 13.73
CA ASP A 536 -9.54 -22.16 14.77
C ASP A 536 -10.92 -22.54 15.34
N CYS A 537 -11.78 -21.54 15.59
CA CYS A 537 -13.15 -21.76 16.05
C CYS A 537 -13.99 -22.52 15.01
N LEU A 538 -13.86 -22.19 13.72
CA LEU A 538 -14.55 -22.93 12.65
C LEU A 538 -14.09 -24.39 12.58
N LEU A 539 -12.77 -24.61 12.64
CA LEU A 539 -12.16 -25.92 12.55
C LEU A 539 -12.57 -26.83 13.70
N VAL A 540 -12.44 -26.36 14.95
CA VAL A 540 -12.84 -27.12 16.14
C VAL A 540 -14.31 -27.52 16.05
N ARG A 541 -15.19 -26.58 15.67
CA ARG A 541 -16.63 -26.85 15.55
C ARG A 541 -16.95 -27.95 14.54
N CYS A 542 -16.27 -27.95 13.39
CA CYS A 542 -16.47 -28.96 12.35
C CYS A 542 -15.87 -30.31 12.76
N GLN A 543 -14.69 -30.33 13.38
CA GLN A 543 -14.05 -31.54 13.89
C GLN A 543 -14.87 -32.20 15.01
N GLU A 544 -15.47 -31.42 15.91
CA GLU A 544 -16.40 -31.94 16.91
C GLU A 544 -17.63 -32.60 16.26
N ALA A 545 -18.19 -31.98 15.21
CA ALA A 545 -19.34 -32.52 14.50
C ALA A 545 -18.99 -33.85 13.81
N GLU A 546 -17.82 -33.91 13.17
CA GLU A 546 -17.28 -35.12 12.54
C GLU A 546 -16.96 -36.21 13.58
N GLY A 547 -16.30 -35.87 14.69
CA GLY A 547 -15.89 -36.83 15.72
C GLY A 547 -17.06 -37.45 16.49
N LEU A 548 -18.14 -36.70 16.73
CA LEU A 548 -19.29 -37.18 17.50
C LEU A 548 -20.27 -38.02 16.67
N THR A 549 -20.42 -37.71 15.38
CA THR A 549 -21.53 -38.26 14.57
C THR A 549 -21.09 -38.78 13.20
N ALA A 550 -19.80 -38.70 12.86
CA ALA A 550 -19.31 -38.91 11.48
C ALA A 550 -20.11 -38.11 10.42
N LEU A 551 -20.68 -36.98 10.84
CA LEU A 551 -21.58 -36.12 10.06
C LEU A 551 -22.87 -36.80 9.56
N THR A 552 -23.28 -37.93 10.13
CA THR A 552 -24.53 -38.61 9.70
C THR A 552 -25.78 -37.90 10.21
N ASP A 553 -25.66 -37.11 11.27
CA ASP A 553 -26.77 -36.42 11.89
C ASP A 553 -27.08 -35.08 11.21
N ASP A 554 -28.36 -34.73 11.13
CA ASP A 554 -28.82 -33.49 10.48
C ASP A 554 -28.28 -32.24 11.17
N SER A 555 -28.22 -32.26 12.51
CA SER A 555 -27.68 -31.16 13.32
C SER A 555 -26.19 -30.95 13.08
N ALA A 556 -25.43 -32.02 12.85
CA ALA A 556 -24.01 -31.97 12.53
C ALA A 556 -23.78 -31.35 11.13
N LEU A 557 -24.58 -31.75 10.14
CA LEU A 557 -24.55 -31.15 8.79
C LEU A 557 -24.87 -29.66 8.82
N ILE A 558 -25.89 -29.24 9.58
CA ILE A 558 -26.23 -27.82 9.75
C ILE A 558 -25.09 -27.06 10.43
N LYS A 559 -24.45 -27.65 11.45
CA LYS A 559 -23.30 -27.04 12.15
C LYS A 559 -22.14 -26.80 11.18
N VAL A 560 -21.77 -27.79 10.37
CA VAL A 560 -20.70 -27.65 9.35
C VAL A 560 -21.10 -26.65 8.27
N ALA A 561 -22.33 -26.71 7.75
CA ALA A 561 -22.82 -25.77 6.75
C ALA A 561 -22.77 -24.31 7.23
N ASN A 562 -23.14 -24.05 8.50
CA ASN A 562 -23.01 -22.72 9.09
C ASN A 562 -21.55 -22.25 9.18
N SER A 563 -20.61 -23.14 9.52
CA SER A 563 -19.17 -22.82 9.54
C SER A 563 -18.63 -22.53 8.14
N VAL A 564 -19.05 -23.28 7.12
CA VAL A 564 -18.68 -23.06 5.72
C VAL A 564 -19.20 -21.71 5.21
N ASN A 565 -20.46 -21.38 5.51
CA ASN A 565 -21.04 -20.07 5.18
C ASN A 565 -20.29 -18.92 5.88
N ALA A 566 -19.91 -19.12 7.14
CA ALA A 566 -19.14 -18.14 7.91
C ALA A 566 -17.79 -17.86 7.25
N ALA A 567 -17.06 -18.92 6.87
CA ALA A 567 -15.78 -18.81 6.17
C ALA A 567 -15.94 -18.05 4.85
N ARG A 568 -16.93 -18.42 4.03
CA ARG A 568 -17.18 -17.78 2.73
C ARG A 568 -17.50 -16.29 2.85
N TYR A 569 -18.32 -15.91 3.83
CA TYR A 569 -18.68 -14.52 4.04
C TYR A 569 -17.48 -13.68 4.48
N VAL A 570 -16.70 -14.16 5.46
CA VAL A 570 -15.49 -13.45 5.92
C VAL A 570 -14.44 -13.37 4.81
N GLU A 571 -14.21 -14.45 4.05
CA GLU A 571 -13.33 -14.44 2.88
C GLU A 571 -13.75 -13.37 1.86
N SER A 572 -15.05 -13.26 1.56
CA SER A 572 -15.57 -12.29 0.59
C SER A 572 -15.32 -10.86 1.05
N VAL A 573 -15.60 -10.56 2.32
CA VAL A 573 -15.39 -9.21 2.90
C VAL A 573 -13.90 -8.87 2.96
N LEU A 574 -13.04 -9.82 3.35
CA LEU A 574 -11.60 -9.60 3.38
C LEU A 574 -11.03 -9.35 1.97
N ARG A 575 -11.53 -10.08 0.95
CA ARG A 575 -11.13 -9.85 -0.44
C ARG A 575 -11.51 -8.45 -0.92
N GLU A 576 -12.73 -8.00 -0.61
CA GLU A 576 -13.18 -6.63 -0.91
C GLU A 576 -12.30 -5.59 -0.21
N TRP A 577 -11.94 -5.81 1.06
CA TRP A 577 -11.04 -4.91 1.77
C TRP A 577 -9.65 -4.86 1.13
N CYS A 578 -9.11 -6.00 0.68
CA CYS A 578 -7.82 -6.06 0.00
C CYS A 578 -7.80 -5.31 -1.35
N GLU A 579 -8.95 -4.92 -1.90
CA GLU A 579 -9.06 -4.07 -3.10
C GLU A 579 -9.02 -2.55 -2.77
N ASP A 580 -9.15 -2.16 -1.50
CA ASP A 580 -8.99 -0.76 -1.06
C ASP A 580 -7.52 -0.33 -1.17
N VAL A 581 -7.30 0.91 -1.66
CA VAL A 581 -5.99 1.57 -1.78
C VAL A 581 -5.17 1.43 -0.50
N PHE A 582 -5.83 1.55 0.67
CA PHE A 582 -5.20 1.39 1.97
C PHE A 582 -4.44 0.05 2.10
N PHE A 583 -5.04 -1.07 1.66
CA PHE A 583 -4.43 -2.39 1.75
C PHE A 583 -3.43 -2.66 0.62
N ILE A 584 -3.71 -2.13 -0.58
CA ILE A 584 -2.82 -2.25 -1.74
C ILE A 584 -1.47 -1.57 -1.46
N GLU A 585 -1.46 -0.38 -0.87
CA GLU A 585 -0.23 0.34 -0.51
C GLU A 585 0.67 -0.46 0.43
N MET A 586 0.09 -1.18 1.39
CA MET A 586 0.83 -2.04 2.31
C MET A 586 1.48 -3.25 1.61
N GLY A 587 0.79 -3.85 0.62
CA GLY A 587 1.32 -4.98 -0.16
C GLY A 587 2.50 -4.59 -1.09
N LEU A 588 2.58 -3.32 -1.49
CA LEU A 588 3.67 -2.80 -2.34
C LEU A 588 4.94 -2.45 -1.54
N GLY A 589 4.79 -2.05 -0.27
CA GLY A 589 5.90 -1.64 0.60
C GLY A 589 6.83 -2.78 1.04
N GLU A 590 6.37 -4.03 1.01
CA GLU A 590 7.14 -5.20 1.48
C GLU A 590 8.22 -5.66 0.47
N GLY A 591 8.15 -5.19 -0.77
CA GLY A 591 9.16 -5.48 -1.81
C GLY A 591 10.45 -4.66 -1.69
N ASN A 592 10.51 -3.67 -0.79
CA ASN A 592 11.60 -2.68 -0.71
C ASN A 592 12.49 -2.80 0.55
N GLU A 593 12.46 -3.90 1.30
CA GLU A 593 13.51 -4.17 2.31
C GLU A 593 14.84 -4.51 1.60
N PRO A 594 15.90 -3.69 1.73
CA PRO A 594 17.19 -3.99 1.12
C PRO A 594 17.90 -5.04 1.97
N GLY A 595 17.78 -6.33 1.61
CA GLY A 595 18.57 -7.37 2.27
C GLY A 595 18.07 -8.81 2.12
N LYS A 596 16.81 -9.04 1.73
CA LYS A 596 16.33 -10.40 1.44
C LYS A 596 16.36 -10.64 -0.07
N SER A 597 17.48 -11.15 -0.55
CA SER A 597 17.55 -11.79 -1.87
C SER A 597 16.45 -12.87 -1.94
N ARG A 598 15.55 -12.77 -2.92
CA ARG A 598 14.67 -13.86 -3.36
C ARG A 598 15.52 -15.10 -3.58
N ALA A 599 15.53 -16.00 -2.62
CA ALA A 599 15.92 -17.37 -2.86
C ALA A 599 14.79 -17.98 -3.69
N GLU A 600 15.18 -18.55 -4.81
CA GLU A 600 14.34 -19.27 -5.75
C GLU A 600 13.73 -20.49 -5.06
N GLU A 601 12.44 -20.45 -4.78
CA GLU A 601 11.62 -21.67 -4.75
C GLU A 601 10.65 -21.56 -5.92
N GLY A 602 10.98 -22.27 -7.00
CA GLY A 602 10.06 -22.52 -8.08
C GLY A 602 9.02 -23.50 -7.59
N ASP A 603 7.77 -23.06 -7.54
CA ASP A 603 6.63 -23.96 -7.54
C ASP A 603 5.88 -23.80 -8.86
N LEU A 604 5.81 -24.92 -9.57
CA LEU A 604 5.12 -25.09 -10.83
C LEU A 604 3.63 -25.30 -10.52
N ASP A 605 2.90 -24.22 -10.29
CA ASP A 605 1.47 -24.23 -10.56
C ASP A 605 1.00 -22.91 -11.19
N GLY A 606 0.24 -23.04 -12.27
CA GLY A 606 -0.11 -21.98 -13.20
C GLY A 606 -1.28 -21.11 -12.71
N THR A 607 -1.24 -20.64 -11.46
CA THR A 607 -2.19 -19.65 -10.95
C THR A 607 -1.49 -18.29 -10.83
N VAL A 608 -1.93 -17.36 -11.67
CA VAL A 608 -1.43 -15.99 -11.78
C VAL A 608 -1.71 -15.23 -10.49
N TYR A 609 -0.80 -15.31 -9.51
CA TYR A 609 -0.69 -14.34 -8.41
C TYR A 609 0.79 -14.08 -8.07
N GLY A 610 1.30 -12.99 -8.61
CA GLY A 610 2.51 -12.30 -8.17
C GLY A 610 2.56 -10.98 -8.95
N PRO A 611 2.45 -9.81 -8.28
CA PRO A 611 3.42 -9.34 -7.29
C PRO A 611 2.82 -8.74 -6.00
N GLY A 612 3.43 -9.07 -4.85
CA GLY A 612 3.06 -8.56 -3.52
C GLY A 612 1.99 -9.42 -2.84
N SER A 613 2.38 -10.16 -1.79
CA SER A 613 1.43 -10.83 -0.90
C SER A 613 0.66 -9.74 -0.15
N GLY A 614 -0.65 -9.65 -0.35
CA GLY A 614 -1.52 -8.79 0.45
C GLY A 614 -1.41 -9.12 1.93
N VAL A 615 -1.74 -8.13 2.78
CA VAL A 615 -1.56 -8.21 4.25
C VAL A 615 -2.27 -9.41 4.88
N PHE A 616 -3.37 -9.88 4.29
CA PHE A 616 -4.17 -11.01 4.77
C PHE A 616 -4.26 -12.19 3.78
N ASP A 617 -3.40 -12.25 2.77
CA ASP A 617 -3.51 -13.27 1.70
C ASP A 617 -3.41 -14.69 2.23
N GLU A 618 -2.52 -14.92 3.20
CA GLU A 618 -2.33 -16.22 3.83
C GLU A 618 -3.55 -16.65 4.65
N GLU A 619 -4.16 -15.73 5.39
CA GLU A 619 -5.38 -15.99 6.15
C GLU A 619 -6.59 -16.24 5.22
N ILE A 620 -6.70 -15.49 4.11
CA ILE A 620 -7.73 -15.69 3.09
C ILE A 620 -7.57 -17.08 2.45
N ARG A 621 -6.32 -17.48 2.12
CA ARG A 621 -6.01 -18.81 1.56
C ARG A 621 -6.48 -19.93 2.49
N LYS A 622 -6.19 -19.84 3.79
CA LYS A 622 -6.66 -20.82 4.80
C LYS A 622 -8.17 -20.95 4.87
N LEU A 623 -8.91 -19.84 4.75
CA LEU A 623 -10.39 -19.85 4.71
C LEU A 623 -10.92 -20.53 3.44
N VAL A 624 -10.29 -20.28 2.29
CA VAL A 624 -10.63 -20.92 1.01
C VAL A 624 -10.40 -22.43 1.09
N GLU A 625 -9.26 -22.86 1.60
CA GLU A 625 -8.90 -24.28 1.74
C GLU A 625 -9.85 -25.00 2.69
N PHE A 626 -10.14 -24.39 3.85
CA PHE A 626 -11.12 -24.90 4.80
C PHE A 626 -12.49 -25.11 4.12
N ARG A 627 -12.97 -24.13 3.37
CA ARG A 627 -14.26 -24.23 2.67
C ARG A 627 -14.28 -25.41 1.70
N VAL A 628 -13.24 -25.55 0.87
CA VAL A 628 -13.15 -26.63 -0.12
C VAL A 628 -13.13 -28.01 0.57
N GLU A 629 -12.34 -28.18 1.62
CA GLU A 629 -12.25 -29.43 2.38
C GLU A 629 -13.61 -29.83 2.98
N TRP A 630 -14.29 -28.91 3.67
CA TRP A 630 -15.52 -29.25 4.37
C TRP A 630 -16.72 -29.40 3.43
N VAL A 631 -16.77 -28.69 2.31
CA VAL A 631 -17.75 -28.92 1.24
C VAL A 631 -17.57 -30.31 0.63
N GLU A 632 -16.33 -30.75 0.45
CA GLU A 632 -16.04 -32.11 -0.01
C GLU A 632 -16.46 -33.17 1.00
N LYS A 633 -16.14 -32.98 2.28
CA LYS A 633 -16.58 -33.89 3.36
C LYS A 633 -18.11 -34.03 3.43
N ILE A 634 -18.86 -32.93 3.29
CA ILE A 634 -20.33 -32.98 3.21
C ILE A 634 -20.77 -33.88 2.06
N SER A 635 -20.17 -33.71 0.87
CA SER A 635 -20.50 -34.49 -0.33
C SER A 635 -20.22 -35.99 -0.12
N ILE A 636 -19.06 -36.32 0.45
CA ILE A 636 -18.65 -37.70 0.75
C ILE A 636 -19.61 -38.39 1.72
N VAL A 637 -20.07 -37.68 2.74
CA VAL A 637 -20.97 -38.26 3.76
C VAL A 637 -22.34 -38.57 3.20
N VAL A 638 -22.89 -37.68 2.36
CA VAL A 638 -24.17 -37.93 1.65
C VAL A 638 -24.03 -39.13 0.71
N LEU A 639 -22.93 -39.21 -0.05
CA LEU A 639 -22.64 -40.33 -0.94
C LEU A 639 -22.51 -41.66 -0.18
N ARG A 640 -21.80 -41.66 0.95
CA ARG A 640 -21.66 -42.83 1.80
C ARG A 640 -23.00 -43.31 2.34
N GLY A 641 -23.88 -42.39 2.73
CA GLY A 641 -25.25 -42.72 3.15
C GLY A 641 -26.06 -43.36 2.03
N PHE A 642 -25.98 -42.79 0.81
CA PHE A 642 -26.60 -43.38 -0.38
C PHE A 642 -26.06 -44.79 -0.70
N ASP A 643 -24.75 -45.01 -0.65
CA ASP A 643 -24.13 -46.32 -0.93
C ASP A 643 -24.56 -47.39 0.07
N VAL A 644 -24.78 -47.01 1.34
CA VAL A 644 -25.30 -47.92 2.37
C VAL A 644 -26.76 -48.27 2.09
N SER A 645 -27.61 -47.26 1.84
CA SER A 645 -29.05 -47.47 1.60
C SER A 645 -29.34 -48.17 0.27
N SER A 646 -28.50 -47.98 -0.75
CA SER A 646 -28.67 -48.59 -2.07
C SER A 646 -28.04 -49.97 -2.20
N ARG A 647 -27.32 -50.46 -1.17
CA ARG A 647 -26.61 -51.75 -1.20
C ARG A 647 -27.51 -52.93 -1.53
N ASP A 648 -28.72 -52.97 -0.96
CA ASP A 648 -29.67 -54.07 -1.18
C ASP A 648 -30.28 -54.01 -2.59
N TYR A 649 -30.55 -52.79 -3.08
CA TYR A 649 -30.91 -52.56 -4.48
C TYR A 649 -29.83 -53.06 -5.43
N MET A 650 -28.56 -52.77 -5.15
CA MET A 650 -27.45 -53.21 -5.98
C MET A 650 -27.20 -54.71 -5.91
N ARG A 651 -27.46 -55.39 -4.78
CA ARG A 651 -27.15 -56.83 -4.64
C ARG A 651 -28.24 -57.76 -5.20
N ASN A 652 -29.46 -57.27 -5.37
CA ASN A 652 -30.58 -58.13 -5.75
C ASN A 652 -30.56 -58.53 -7.24
N ARG A 653 -29.89 -59.65 -7.55
CA ARG A 653 -29.77 -60.17 -8.93
C ARG A 653 -31.09 -60.65 -9.53
N LYS A 654 -32.05 -61.05 -8.70
CA LYS A 654 -33.31 -61.68 -9.15
C LYS A 654 -34.24 -60.66 -9.80
N GLN A 655 -34.24 -59.42 -9.28
CA GLN A 655 -35.11 -58.35 -9.78
C GLN A 655 -34.82 -57.94 -11.24
N TRP A 656 -33.67 -58.31 -11.81
CA TRP A 656 -33.29 -57.99 -13.19
C TRP A 656 -33.68 -59.08 -14.21
N GLN A 657 -34.08 -60.26 -13.72
CA GLN A 657 -34.38 -61.45 -14.54
C GLN A 657 -35.87 -61.84 -14.51
N GLU A 658 -36.62 -61.36 -13.52
CA GLU A 658 -38.06 -61.60 -13.37
C GLU A 658 -38.88 -60.93 -14.50
N LYS A 659 -39.97 -61.59 -14.91
CA LYS A 659 -40.96 -60.96 -15.81
C LYS A 659 -41.71 -59.88 -15.02
N SER A 660 -41.94 -58.74 -15.67
CA SER A 660 -42.62 -57.60 -15.05
C SER A 660 -44.01 -58.02 -14.56
N GLU A 661 -44.22 -58.02 -13.24
CA GLU A 661 -45.59 -57.87 -12.72
C GLU A 661 -46.05 -56.44 -13.04
N GLU A 662 -47.30 -56.30 -13.48
CA GLU A 662 -47.91 -55.01 -13.80
C GLU A 662 -48.04 -54.18 -12.51
N GLY A 663 -47.06 -53.29 -12.30
CA GLY A 663 -47.05 -52.35 -11.19
C GLY A 663 -46.20 -51.13 -11.55
N SER A 664 -46.82 -49.96 -11.59
CA SER A 664 -46.22 -48.65 -11.90
C SER A 664 -45.37 -48.08 -10.74
N THR A 665 -44.73 -48.94 -9.95
CA THR A 665 -44.09 -48.55 -8.68
C THR A 665 -42.59 -48.76 -8.71
N VAL A 666 -41.84 -47.77 -8.21
CA VAL A 666 -40.38 -47.79 -8.00
C VAL A 666 -39.97 -49.02 -7.20
N SER A 667 -38.79 -49.57 -7.47
CA SER A 667 -38.22 -50.68 -6.70
C SER A 667 -38.16 -50.32 -5.22
N ARG A 668 -38.86 -51.09 -4.36
CA ARG A 668 -38.94 -50.82 -2.91
C ARG A 668 -37.57 -50.69 -2.24
N THR A 669 -36.58 -51.43 -2.72
CA THR A 669 -35.19 -51.41 -2.24
C THR A 669 -34.40 -50.16 -2.62
N LEU A 670 -34.90 -49.32 -3.54
CA LEU A 670 -34.30 -48.04 -3.93
C LEU A 670 -34.93 -46.85 -3.20
N VAL A 671 -36.17 -46.99 -2.72
CA VAL A 671 -36.93 -45.91 -2.08
C VAL A 671 -36.18 -45.31 -0.89
N ASP A 672 -35.60 -46.16 -0.02
CA ASP A 672 -34.84 -45.70 1.15
C ASP A 672 -33.59 -44.86 0.77
N ALA A 673 -32.95 -45.19 -0.35
CA ALA A 673 -31.80 -44.43 -0.85
C ALA A 673 -32.21 -43.08 -1.47
N LEU A 674 -33.37 -43.03 -2.12
CA LEU A 674 -33.93 -41.80 -2.68
C LEU A 674 -34.43 -40.85 -1.58
N ASP A 675 -35.11 -41.40 -0.56
CA ASP A 675 -35.56 -40.64 0.61
C ASP A 675 -34.36 -40.05 1.37
N HIS A 676 -33.30 -40.85 1.57
CA HIS A 676 -32.04 -40.37 2.15
C HIS A 676 -31.43 -39.20 1.34
N LEU A 677 -31.29 -39.35 0.02
CA LEU A 677 -30.75 -38.29 -0.84
C LEU A 677 -31.62 -37.03 -0.75
N GLN A 678 -32.93 -37.15 -0.93
CA GLN A 678 -33.83 -36.00 -0.90
C GLN A 678 -33.82 -35.29 0.46
N GLY A 679 -33.85 -36.05 1.56
CA GLY A 679 -33.82 -35.54 2.92
C GLY A 679 -32.52 -34.78 3.22
N LYS A 680 -31.37 -35.41 2.96
CA LYS A 680 -30.05 -34.77 3.20
C LYS A 680 -29.83 -33.57 2.31
N MET A 681 -30.17 -33.65 1.03
CA MET A 681 -30.00 -32.53 0.11
C MET A 681 -30.89 -31.34 0.47
N SER A 682 -32.13 -31.56 0.92
CA SER A 682 -33.01 -30.50 1.43
C SER A 682 -32.43 -29.78 2.65
N ILE A 683 -31.82 -30.52 3.58
CA ILE A 683 -31.15 -29.93 4.75
C ILE A 683 -29.95 -29.07 4.34
N ILE A 684 -29.13 -29.57 3.41
CA ILE A 684 -27.95 -28.86 2.92
C ILE A 684 -28.38 -27.63 2.12
N GLU A 685 -29.39 -27.73 1.25
CA GLU A 685 -29.94 -26.62 0.49
C GLU A 685 -30.44 -25.49 1.40
N ASN A 686 -31.15 -25.82 2.47
CA ASN A 686 -31.65 -24.83 3.41
C ASN A 686 -30.52 -24.18 4.23
N SER A 687 -29.50 -24.95 4.62
CA SER A 687 -28.45 -24.48 5.53
C SER A 687 -27.25 -23.82 4.85
N LEU A 688 -26.78 -24.36 3.71
CA LEU A 688 -25.59 -23.94 2.97
C LEU A 688 -25.92 -22.82 1.97
N ASN A 689 -24.93 -21.96 1.69
CA ASN A 689 -25.04 -20.94 0.66
C ASN A 689 -25.14 -21.56 -0.74
N GLY A 690 -25.74 -20.82 -1.69
CA GLY A 690 -26.07 -21.34 -3.02
C GLY A 690 -24.85 -21.81 -3.82
N MET A 691 -23.72 -21.11 -3.72
CA MET A 691 -22.52 -21.43 -4.49
C MET A 691 -21.87 -22.74 -4.04
N ASP A 692 -21.73 -22.92 -2.72
CA ASP A 692 -21.19 -24.15 -2.17
C ASP A 692 -22.19 -25.31 -2.32
N PHE A 693 -23.50 -25.04 -2.19
CA PHE A 693 -24.54 -26.02 -2.46
C PHE A 693 -24.47 -26.57 -3.88
N VAL A 694 -24.24 -25.71 -4.88
CA VAL A 694 -24.05 -26.13 -6.28
C VAL A 694 -22.87 -27.09 -6.41
N THR A 695 -21.80 -26.85 -5.68
CA THR A 695 -20.63 -27.74 -5.66
C THR A 695 -20.96 -29.09 -5.02
N VAL A 696 -21.69 -29.09 -3.89
CA VAL A 696 -22.10 -30.32 -3.21
C VAL A 696 -22.99 -31.18 -4.11
N TRP A 697 -24.11 -30.65 -4.63
CA TRP A 697 -25.05 -31.49 -5.36
C TRP A 697 -24.46 -32.05 -6.66
N ARG A 698 -23.56 -31.31 -7.32
CA ARG A 698 -22.85 -31.80 -8.52
C ARG A 698 -21.90 -32.95 -8.18
N LYS A 699 -21.12 -32.82 -7.10
CA LYS A 699 -20.24 -33.90 -6.61
C LYS A 699 -21.06 -35.13 -6.18
N VAL A 700 -22.21 -34.93 -5.53
CA VAL A 700 -23.13 -36.01 -5.17
C VAL A 700 -23.73 -36.68 -6.43
N ALA A 701 -24.16 -35.91 -7.43
CA ALA A 701 -24.68 -36.46 -8.68
C ALA A 701 -23.62 -37.32 -9.40
N GLU A 702 -22.39 -36.80 -9.50
CA GLU A 702 -21.26 -37.54 -10.08
C GLU A 702 -20.97 -38.84 -9.30
N GLY A 703 -20.92 -38.77 -7.97
CA GLY A 703 -20.69 -39.94 -7.13
C GLY A 703 -21.80 -40.99 -7.27
N VAL A 704 -23.08 -40.56 -7.33
CA VAL A 704 -24.22 -41.47 -7.53
C VAL A 704 -24.17 -42.12 -8.92
N ASP A 705 -23.84 -41.37 -9.98
CA ASP A 705 -23.63 -41.91 -11.33
C ASP A 705 -22.57 -43.02 -11.33
N GLN A 706 -21.44 -42.77 -10.67
CA GLN A 706 -20.37 -43.75 -10.53
C GLN A 706 -20.78 -44.97 -9.70
N SER A 707 -21.43 -44.77 -8.55
CA SER A 707 -21.89 -45.86 -7.67
C SER A 707 -22.89 -46.78 -8.38
N ILE A 708 -23.86 -46.22 -9.11
CA ILE A 708 -24.84 -47.01 -9.87
C ILE A 708 -24.19 -47.71 -11.07
N ALA A 709 -23.36 -47.00 -11.84
CA ALA A 709 -22.68 -47.59 -12.98
C ALA A 709 -21.77 -48.78 -12.56
N ASN A 710 -21.00 -48.61 -11.48
CA ASN A 710 -20.13 -49.66 -10.97
C ASN A 710 -20.92 -50.80 -10.30
N GLY A 711 -21.95 -50.46 -9.52
CA GLY A 711 -22.74 -51.41 -8.74
C GLY A 711 -23.70 -52.27 -9.58
N LEU A 712 -24.28 -51.71 -10.65
CA LEU A 712 -25.27 -52.39 -11.49
C LEU A 712 -24.71 -52.70 -12.89
N LEU A 713 -24.38 -51.68 -13.66
CA LEU A 713 -24.10 -51.82 -15.10
C LEU A 713 -22.81 -52.62 -15.37
N LEU A 714 -21.77 -52.34 -14.58
CA LEU A 714 -20.46 -52.99 -14.68
C LEU A 714 -20.33 -54.22 -13.77
N SER A 715 -21.40 -54.60 -13.07
CA SER A 715 -21.44 -55.85 -12.31
C SER A 715 -21.75 -57.04 -13.24
N ASN A 716 -21.52 -58.29 -12.83
CA ASN A 716 -21.84 -59.47 -13.66
C ASN A 716 -23.34 -59.84 -13.58
N MET A 717 -24.24 -58.87 -13.67
CA MET A 717 -25.70 -59.08 -13.67
C MET A 717 -26.23 -59.36 -15.07
N LYS A 718 -27.34 -60.09 -15.16
CA LYS A 718 -28.03 -60.34 -16.43
C LYS A 718 -29.36 -59.59 -16.46
N PHE A 719 -29.58 -58.79 -17.51
CA PHE A 719 -30.76 -57.94 -17.67
C PHE A 719 -31.70 -58.47 -18.76
N HIS A 720 -32.91 -58.88 -18.35
CA HIS A 720 -34.02 -59.22 -19.25
C HIS A 720 -34.83 -57.96 -19.61
N ASN A 721 -35.74 -58.05 -20.60
CA ASN A 721 -36.56 -56.88 -21.02
C ASN A 721 -37.29 -56.22 -19.86
N GLY A 722 -37.93 -57.01 -18.98
CA GLY A 722 -38.59 -56.50 -17.78
C GLY A 722 -37.64 -55.79 -16.80
N GLY A 723 -36.39 -56.27 -16.68
CA GLY A 723 -35.37 -55.66 -15.84
C GLY A 723 -34.85 -54.33 -16.39
N VAL A 724 -34.74 -54.19 -17.72
CA VAL A 724 -34.35 -52.93 -18.37
C VAL A 724 -35.44 -51.86 -18.24
N GLU A 725 -36.71 -52.24 -18.38
CA GLU A 725 -37.86 -51.34 -18.13
C GLU A 725 -37.93 -50.92 -16.65
N ARG A 726 -37.69 -51.83 -15.72
CA ARG A 726 -37.62 -51.52 -14.28
C ARG A 726 -36.50 -50.53 -13.96
N LEU A 727 -35.28 -50.81 -14.42
CA LEU A 727 -34.12 -49.92 -14.23
C LEU A 727 -34.38 -48.54 -14.86
N SER A 728 -35.02 -48.51 -16.03
CA SER A 728 -35.40 -47.28 -16.72
C SER A 728 -36.30 -46.37 -15.87
N ARG A 729 -37.35 -46.95 -15.26
CA ARG A 729 -38.27 -46.22 -14.37
C ARG A 729 -37.59 -45.77 -13.09
N ASP A 730 -36.79 -46.65 -12.48
CA ASP A 730 -36.04 -46.33 -11.26
C ASP A 730 -35.08 -45.14 -11.48
N MET A 731 -34.36 -45.12 -12.62
CA MET A 731 -33.47 -44.02 -12.96
C MET A 731 -34.21 -42.73 -13.33
N GLU A 732 -35.39 -42.82 -13.93
CA GLU A 732 -36.24 -41.63 -14.17
C GLU A 732 -36.65 -40.95 -12.85
N VAL A 733 -36.97 -41.74 -11.81
CA VAL A 733 -37.29 -41.21 -10.48
C VAL A 733 -36.05 -40.64 -9.78
N LEU A 734 -34.90 -41.33 -9.85
CA LEU A 734 -33.63 -40.80 -9.33
C LEU A 734 -33.29 -39.45 -9.95
N LEU A 735 -33.33 -39.35 -11.29
CA LEU A 735 -33.13 -38.10 -12.01
C LEU A 735 -34.17 -37.05 -11.59
N GLY A 736 -35.41 -37.47 -11.33
CA GLY A 736 -36.48 -36.66 -10.77
C GLY A 736 -36.13 -35.98 -9.45
N VAL A 737 -35.35 -36.62 -8.56
CA VAL A 737 -34.86 -35.99 -7.31
C VAL A 737 -33.99 -34.77 -7.63
N PHE A 738 -33.11 -34.88 -8.62
CA PHE A 738 -32.22 -33.79 -9.03
C PHE A 738 -32.90 -32.72 -9.89
N ARG A 739 -34.13 -32.95 -10.37
CA ARG A 739 -34.91 -31.92 -11.10
C ARG A 739 -35.26 -30.71 -10.24
N ALA A 740 -35.22 -30.85 -8.91
CA ALA A 740 -35.36 -29.73 -8.00
C ALA A 740 -34.24 -28.67 -8.18
N TRP A 741 -33.05 -29.08 -8.61
CA TRP A 741 -31.86 -28.21 -8.70
C TRP A 741 -31.32 -28.04 -10.13
N CYS A 742 -31.73 -28.90 -11.07
CA CYS A 742 -31.29 -28.83 -12.46
C CYS A 742 -32.42 -29.17 -13.44
N LEU A 743 -32.58 -28.37 -14.51
CA LEU A 743 -33.56 -28.62 -15.57
C LEU A 743 -33.27 -29.88 -16.39
N ARG A 744 -31.99 -30.29 -16.49
CA ARG A 744 -31.52 -31.44 -17.27
C ARG A 744 -30.54 -32.27 -16.43
N PRO A 745 -31.02 -33.04 -15.43
CA PRO A 745 -30.16 -33.85 -14.58
C PRO A 745 -29.36 -34.88 -15.37
N GLU A 746 -29.86 -35.33 -16.53
CA GLU A 746 -29.22 -36.34 -17.38
C GLU A 746 -27.76 -36.00 -17.74
N GLY A 747 -27.43 -34.71 -17.85
CA GLY A 747 -26.06 -34.25 -18.12
C GLY A 747 -25.05 -34.53 -16.99
N PHE A 748 -25.53 -34.77 -15.77
CA PHE A 748 -24.72 -35.11 -14.60
C PHE A 748 -24.68 -36.62 -14.30
N PHE A 749 -25.42 -37.42 -15.06
CA PHE A 749 -25.44 -38.89 -14.97
C PHE A 749 -25.04 -39.56 -16.30
N PRO A 750 -23.89 -39.19 -16.88
CA PRO A 750 -23.52 -39.65 -18.22
C PRO A 750 -23.37 -41.16 -18.30
N ARG A 751 -22.77 -41.82 -17.29
CA ARG A 751 -22.46 -43.26 -17.37
C ARG A 751 -23.72 -44.11 -17.23
N VAL A 752 -24.62 -43.72 -16.34
CA VAL A 752 -25.92 -44.39 -16.16
C VAL A 752 -26.81 -44.18 -17.40
N CYS A 753 -26.89 -42.96 -17.93
CA CYS A 753 -27.71 -42.66 -19.11
C CYS A 753 -27.20 -43.39 -20.36
N GLU A 754 -25.90 -43.36 -20.63
CA GLU A 754 -25.30 -44.09 -21.76
C GLU A 754 -25.42 -45.60 -21.57
N GLY A 755 -25.24 -46.11 -20.35
CA GLY A 755 -25.41 -47.53 -20.04
C GLY A 755 -26.85 -48.02 -20.23
N LEU A 756 -27.83 -47.22 -19.82
CA LEU A 756 -29.24 -47.48 -20.11
C LEU A 756 -29.54 -47.47 -21.61
N LYS A 757 -28.95 -46.54 -22.36
CA LYS A 757 -29.08 -46.47 -23.82
C LYS A 757 -28.57 -47.76 -24.48
N LEU A 758 -27.40 -48.24 -24.07
CA LEU A 758 -26.85 -49.53 -24.51
C LEU A 758 -27.75 -50.72 -24.18
N LEU A 759 -28.35 -50.76 -22.99
CA LEU A 759 -29.26 -51.84 -22.59
C LEU A 759 -30.58 -51.83 -23.37
N ARG A 760 -31.03 -50.67 -23.87
CA ARG A 760 -32.26 -50.53 -24.67
C ARG A 760 -32.07 -50.84 -26.15
N MET A 761 -30.85 -50.80 -26.68
CA MET A 761 -30.56 -51.10 -28.08
C MET A 761 -30.94 -52.55 -28.44
N GLY A 762 -31.36 -52.76 -29.69
CA GLY A 762 -31.65 -54.10 -30.21
C GLY A 762 -30.38 -54.92 -30.44
N GLU A 763 -30.50 -56.27 -30.45
CA GLU A 763 -29.33 -57.17 -30.56
C GLU A 763 -28.44 -56.88 -31.77
N LYS A 764 -29.03 -56.52 -32.92
CA LYS A 764 -28.28 -56.15 -34.14
C LYS A 764 -27.53 -54.83 -33.97
N GLN A 765 -28.19 -53.81 -33.42
CA GLN A 765 -27.58 -52.50 -33.16
C GLN A 765 -26.41 -52.62 -32.17
N VAL A 766 -26.56 -53.34 -31.06
CA VAL A 766 -25.47 -53.53 -30.09
C VAL A 766 -24.26 -54.21 -30.72
N LYS A 767 -24.47 -55.23 -31.57
CA LYS A 767 -23.37 -55.92 -32.26
C LYS A 767 -22.68 -55.01 -33.29
N ASP A 768 -23.45 -54.23 -34.05
CA ASP A 768 -22.92 -53.32 -35.07
C ASP A 768 -22.17 -52.12 -34.46
N SER A 769 -22.63 -51.60 -33.33
CA SER A 769 -21.98 -50.52 -32.57
C SER A 769 -20.68 -50.98 -31.91
N LEU A 770 -20.64 -52.20 -31.36
CA LEU A 770 -19.42 -52.77 -30.76
C LEU A 770 -18.38 -53.16 -31.82
N ALA A 771 -18.81 -53.66 -32.98
CA ALA A 771 -17.92 -54.02 -34.08
C ALA A 771 -17.23 -52.81 -34.73
N GLY A 772 -17.83 -51.61 -34.65
CA GLY A 772 -17.28 -50.38 -35.19
C GLY A 772 -16.39 -49.57 -34.24
N GLY A 773 -16.12 -50.08 -33.03
CA GLY A 773 -15.22 -49.43 -32.07
C GLY A 773 -15.72 -48.07 -31.55
N LEU A 774 -14.78 -47.21 -31.15
CA LEU A 774 -15.07 -45.94 -30.48
C LEU A 774 -15.87 -44.95 -31.36
N GLU A 775 -15.64 -44.94 -32.67
CA GLU A 775 -16.31 -43.99 -33.57
C GLU A 775 -17.80 -44.29 -33.73
N ARG A 776 -18.18 -45.56 -33.91
CA ARG A 776 -19.59 -45.94 -33.96
C ARG A 776 -20.32 -45.79 -32.62
N LEU A 777 -19.63 -45.99 -31.49
CA LEU A 777 -20.21 -45.71 -30.18
C LEU A 777 -20.51 -44.22 -30.01
N LYS A 778 -19.62 -43.34 -30.49
CA LYS A 778 -19.84 -41.88 -30.48
C LYS A 778 -20.96 -41.44 -31.43
N GLU A 779 -21.08 -42.06 -32.60
CA GLU A 779 -22.22 -41.83 -33.52
C GLU A 779 -23.56 -42.18 -32.87
N GLU A 780 -23.57 -43.21 -32.02
CA GLU A 780 -24.71 -43.59 -31.19
C GLU A 780 -24.82 -42.77 -29.89
N GLY A 781 -24.05 -41.69 -29.73
CA GLY A 781 -24.09 -40.79 -28.58
C GLY A 781 -23.59 -41.41 -27.27
N ILE A 782 -22.66 -42.35 -27.33
CA ILE A 782 -21.98 -42.97 -26.18
C ILE A 782 -20.52 -42.51 -26.21
N SER A 783 -20.18 -41.61 -25.29
CA SER A 783 -18.90 -40.89 -25.26
C SER A 783 -18.19 -40.96 -23.91
N HIS A 784 -18.92 -41.23 -22.82
CA HIS A 784 -18.43 -41.26 -21.45
C HIS A 784 -18.09 -42.66 -20.95
N LEU A 785 -18.61 -43.71 -21.59
CA LEU A 785 -18.22 -45.11 -21.34
C LEU A 785 -16.97 -45.52 -22.13
N ARG A 786 -16.05 -46.24 -21.47
CA ARG A 786 -14.90 -46.85 -22.17
C ARG A 786 -15.35 -48.08 -22.99
N ILE A 787 -14.59 -48.45 -24.02
CA ILE A 787 -14.94 -49.59 -24.90
C ILE A 787 -15.16 -50.88 -24.10
N PHE A 788 -14.28 -51.19 -23.13
CA PHE A 788 -14.45 -52.38 -22.29
C PHE A 788 -15.69 -52.32 -21.39
N GLU A 789 -16.10 -51.12 -20.98
CA GLU A 789 -17.29 -50.89 -20.14
C GLU A 789 -18.55 -51.13 -20.97
N ALA A 790 -18.59 -50.58 -22.19
CA ALA A 790 -19.67 -50.81 -23.15
C ALA A 790 -19.80 -52.30 -23.52
N GLU A 791 -18.69 -52.99 -23.79
CA GLU A 791 -18.69 -54.44 -24.05
C GLU A 791 -19.23 -55.23 -22.86
N LYS A 792 -18.87 -54.85 -21.63
CA LYS A 792 -19.32 -55.54 -20.42
C LYS A 792 -20.83 -55.37 -20.22
N ILE A 793 -21.34 -54.15 -20.39
CA ILE A 793 -22.77 -53.84 -20.32
C ILE A 793 -23.54 -54.61 -21.40
N ALA A 794 -23.02 -54.68 -22.62
CA ALA A 794 -23.63 -55.46 -23.69
C ALA A 794 -23.66 -56.96 -23.40
N LYS A 795 -22.59 -57.53 -22.84
CA LYS A 795 -22.55 -58.95 -22.39
C LYS A 795 -23.53 -59.24 -21.26
N ASN A 796 -23.91 -58.23 -20.49
CA ASN A 796 -24.89 -58.32 -19.42
C ASN A 796 -26.34 -58.30 -19.93
N ARG A 797 -26.57 -57.87 -21.17
CA ARG A 797 -27.90 -57.89 -21.79
C ARG A 797 -28.27 -59.29 -22.28
N VAL A 798 -29.48 -59.74 -21.97
CA VAL A 798 -30.03 -61.01 -22.47
C VAL A 798 -31.26 -60.69 -23.32
N PHE A 799 -31.17 -61.02 -24.61
CA PHE A 799 -32.25 -60.88 -25.59
C PHE A 799 -33.07 -62.17 -25.63
N THR A 800 -34.01 -62.31 -24.70
CA THR A 800 -35.03 -63.37 -24.75
C THR A 800 -36.31 -62.81 -25.33
N SER A 801 -36.91 -63.54 -26.28
CA SER A 801 -38.18 -63.20 -26.93
C SER A 801 -39.36 -63.26 -25.96
#